data_AF-A0A7C5LFU3-F1
#
_entry.id   AF-A0A7C5LFU3-F1
#
_cell.length_a   1.000
_cell.length_b   1.000
_cell.length_c   1.000
_cell.angle_alpha   90.00
_cell.angle_beta   90.00
_cell.angle_gamma   90.00
#
_symmetry.space_group_name_H-M   'P 1'
#
loop_
_entity.id
_entity.type
_entity.pdbx_description
1 polymer ?
#
loop_
_entity_poly.entity_id
_entity_poly.type
_entity_poly.pdbx_seq_one_letter_code
_entity_poly.pdbx_strand_id
1 'polypeptide(L)'
;MADNEENKKIEEYYEGLSGKTRIQKVVFSCSCSARYGAKTILSINTLETPDLVAVALSGKLNIATCPRCGKENKIDIPFIFHDPVKKYFILVIPESQRHLEVSLRANLLKEIAEEPSEIIPDYVLNFNTVFGYTGLIRFLENPPLNPEKLEHLSMEIQKIKESLTKKETLLAQKEAMIEASQNEINKKAESIAIREQKLRERGEKITEMEDALRLQNEELEQKAQELNIFSQRLKEWEAKLNERQKSIEEFSKILEEYRKTERGKISPFQPAETKKPHASEASHERDSIVGSDKELGHETKPVSWFGKATFEKPASPSLKSSIVSILEEATPKGKDISEKVFEIKEADVIEEADIIDEKDIIEEKIEGGESLRGVSSKVKEESEEAKPVVPIPLKESKVEAKSIKFPATSQQKEAILPEKHSPERKGVSIIGDRVTLWLNAEKDELLDKKNIIKTKAGVHLLEVQSRFPWIGISLSIKTKTGHKEFYVYLFNLQDPENYRILKYLEKKFDFDVRIFKILDKTSSKVETIKISYPLEPNLREIISQVEKKFKENPGLATSPPEPDEVLMAKWLAEQISEGIPFHAQYFPENASPKKTLEAIMEISKWSSEQAMNKLLYIHSFPLTEMISLKKKVIQTAIDYGLFIPDVLWKDAPSIGLNIDKRNTLKQQIESFTKLCKTSSDLTHDSKKENWKKLIEEAKNISLTLEIDEALCALGYIEPSMLDEETLLKVRKKLDINLSEATRDDLVFLLGVKLKRLDAVKEILSREDRSLYDNLVETAMEMDAEELVKLLPLLGDNDDLRETLLLRGIDSKRREVKLICASALGKVKLRSSIIPLTKMMMESPEPDWKLVAWIITRFGLSGVRATEQLIIDPKGQEEKMLYLLSAFIVAGHEKYFDKLKEDSNLIVRSILNKALENAGKIAMDEVEIRDLLSKELGTELP
;
A
#
# COMPACT_ATOMS: atom_id res chain seq x y z
N MET A 1 -31.36 -9.01 -50.67
CA MET A 1 -31.06 -9.94 -49.56
C MET A 1 -32.32 -10.73 -49.20
N ALA A 2 -32.87 -11.48 -50.17
CA ALA A 2 -34.16 -12.18 -50.03
C ALA A 2 -34.12 -13.64 -50.53
N ASP A 3 -32.93 -14.25 -50.62
CA ASP A 3 -32.76 -15.61 -51.16
C ASP A 3 -31.91 -16.49 -50.23
N ASN A 4 -32.11 -16.43 -48.91
CA ASN A 4 -31.33 -17.26 -47.97
C ASN A 4 -32.17 -17.91 -46.86
N GLU A 5 -33.45 -18.19 -47.14
CA GLU A 5 -34.34 -18.91 -46.20
C GLU A 5 -34.71 -20.35 -46.62
N GLU A 6 -34.29 -20.84 -47.79
CA GLU A 6 -34.76 -22.15 -48.31
C GLU A 6 -33.81 -23.35 -48.14
N ASN A 7 -32.74 -23.25 -47.35
CA ASN A 7 -31.86 -24.42 -47.09
C ASN A 7 -31.74 -24.79 -45.61
N LYS A 8 -32.86 -24.75 -44.89
CA LYS A 8 -32.98 -25.43 -43.60
C LYS A 8 -33.06 -26.93 -43.88
N LYS A 9 -31.89 -27.58 -43.96
CA LYS A 9 -31.76 -29.06 -43.92
C LYS A 9 -32.74 -29.56 -42.85
N ILE A 10 -33.82 -30.21 -43.28
CA ILE A 10 -34.67 -31.00 -42.39
C ILE A 10 -33.74 -32.12 -41.92
N GLU A 11 -33.18 -31.99 -40.72
CA GLU A 11 -32.42 -33.07 -40.11
C GLU A 11 -33.42 -34.20 -39.81
N GLU A 12 -33.42 -35.22 -40.67
CA GLU A 12 -34.35 -36.34 -40.57
C GLU A 12 -34.16 -37.10 -39.25
N TYR A 13 -35.23 -37.25 -38.48
CA TYR A 13 -35.26 -38.07 -37.27
C TYR A 13 -35.22 -39.55 -37.64
N TYR A 14 -34.74 -40.40 -36.74
CA TYR A 14 -34.75 -41.84 -36.98
C TYR A 14 -36.15 -42.41 -36.77
N GLU A 15 -36.78 -42.86 -37.86
CA GLU A 15 -38.16 -43.39 -37.85
C GLU A 15 -38.25 -44.93 -37.87
N GLY A 16 -37.10 -45.61 -37.72
CA GLY A 16 -37.01 -47.07 -37.63
C GLY A 16 -37.85 -47.65 -36.50
N LEU A 17 -38.20 -48.93 -36.60
CA LEU A 17 -39.03 -49.63 -35.61
C LEU A 17 -38.40 -49.57 -34.21
N SER A 18 -37.08 -49.71 -34.11
CA SER A 18 -36.34 -49.59 -32.86
C SER A 18 -36.38 -48.18 -32.25
N GLY A 19 -36.66 -47.16 -33.05
CA GLY A 19 -36.84 -45.77 -32.61
C GLY A 19 -38.27 -45.40 -32.20
N LYS A 20 -39.27 -46.25 -32.45
CA LYS A 20 -40.68 -46.03 -32.07
C LYS A 20 -41.01 -46.69 -30.75
N THR A 21 -42.05 -46.26 -30.05
CA THR A 21 -42.47 -46.90 -28.80
C THR A 21 -43.01 -48.31 -29.06
N ARG A 22 -42.37 -49.35 -28.52
CA ARG A 22 -42.77 -50.76 -28.71
C ARG A 22 -43.16 -51.42 -27.40
N ILE A 23 -44.30 -52.13 -27.44
CA ILE A 23 -44.83 -52.92 -26.33
C ILE A 23 -44.95 -54.38 -26.78
N GLN A 24 -44.38 -55.31 -26.02
CA GLN A 24 -44.47 -56.75 -26.25
C GLN A 24 -45.17 -57.43 -25.07
N LYS A 25 -45.88 -58.53 -25.33
CA LYS A 25 -46.39 -59.41 -24.27
C LYS A 25 -45.37 -60.50 -24.00
N VAL A 26 -44.91 -60.61 -22.76
CA VAL A 26 -44.01 -61.68 -22.31
C VAL A 26 -44.71 -62.56 -21.28
N VAL A 27 -44.38 -63.86 -21.28
CA VAL A 27 -44.87 -64.77 -20.23
C VAL A 27 -43.89 -64.72 -19.06
N PHE A 28 -44.36 -64.24 -17.92
CA PHE A 28 -43.56 -64.12 -16.70
C PHE A 28 -43.95 -65.19 -15.68
N SER A 29 -42.97 -65.78 -15.01
CA SER A 29 -43.19 -66.75 -13.92
C SER A 29 -42.89 -66.07 -12.58
N CYS A 30 -43.91 -65.89 -11.74
CA CYS A 30 -43.73 -65.36 -10.40
C CYS A 30 -43.18 -66.43 -9.44
N SER A 31 -42.53 -65.99 -8.36
CA SER A 31 -42.06 -66.84 -7.25
C SER A 31 -43.16 -67.73 -6.64
N CYS A 32 -44.44 -67.37 -6.74
CA CYS A 32 -45.58 -68.23 -6.33
C CYS A 32 -45.94 -69.33 -7.35
N SER A 33 -45.08 -69.55 -8.35
CA SER A 33 -45.23 -70.47 -9.49
C SER A 33 -46.36 -70.12 -10.47
N ALA A 34 -47.05 -68.99 -10.32
CA ALA A 34 -48.02 -68.53 -11.31
C ALA A 34 -47.31 -68.03 -12.58
N ARG A 35 -47.76 -68.49 -13.74
CA ARG A 35 -47.35 -67.98 -15.06
C ARG A 35 -48.45 -67.10 -15.62
N TYR A 36 -48.12 -65.90 -16.06
CA TYR A 36 -49.08 -64.95 -16.63
C TYR A 36 -48.42 -64.07 -17.69
N GLY A 37 -49.23 -63.57 -18.62
CA GLY A 37 -48.77 -62.60 -19.61
C GLY A 37 -48.64 -61.21 -19.00
N ALA A 38 -47.48 -60.58 -19.16
CA ALA A 38 -47.23 -59.20 -18.78
C ALA A 38 -46.90 -58.37 -20.04
N LYS A 39 -47.34 -57.11 -20.07
CA LYS A 39 -46.94 -56.16 -21.11
C LYS A 39 -45.63 -55.51 -20.71
N THR A 40 -44.63 -55.55 -21.57
CA THR A 40 -43.31 -54.96 -21.37
C THR A 40 -42.99 -54.01 -22.49
N ILE A 41 -42.40 -52.87 -22.15
CA ILE A 41 -41.98 -51.82 -23.06
C ILE A 41 -40.54 -52.12 -23.45
N LEU A 42 -40.29 -52.27 -24.75
CA LEU A 42 -38.97 -52.55 -25.34
C LEU A 42 -38.29 -51.30 -25.86
N SER A 43 -39.06 -50.27 -26.20
CA SER A 43 -38.53 -48.99 -26.65
C SER A 43 -39.51 -47.88 -26.30
N ILE A 44 -39.00 -46.70 -25.99
CA ILE A 44 -39.75 -45.49 -25.68
C ILE A 44 -39.24 -44.38 -26.60
N ASN A 45 -40.13 -43.85 -27.43
CA ASN A 45 -39.92 -42.59 -28.12
C ASN A 45 -40.52 -41.45 -27.27
N THR A 46 -39.70 -40.46 -26.90
CA THR A 46 -40.13 -39.37 -26.02
C THR A 46 -41.17 -38.46 -26.67
N LEU A 47 -41.20 -38.36 -28.00
CA LEU A 47 -42.20 -37.58 -28.73
C LEU A 47 -43.54 -38.32 -28.85
N GLU A 48 -43.52 -39.63 -29.08
CA GLU A 48 -44.76 -40.41 -29.25
C GLU A 48 -45.49 -40.61 -27.92
N THR A 49 -44.75 -40.85 -26.84
CA THR A 49 -45.33 -41.24 -25.54
C THR A 49 -44.58 -40.58 -24.37
N PRO A 50 -44.77 -39.28 -24.14
CA PRO A 50 -44.07 -38.55 -23.07
C PRO A 50 -44.39 -39.10 -21.67
N ASP A 51 -45.60 -39.64 -21.45
CA ASP A 51 -46.02 -40.21 -20.16
C ASP A 51 -45.13 -41.38 -19.72
N LEU A 52 -44.63 -42.18 -20.66
CA LEU A 52 -43.76 -43.31 -20.35
C LEU A 52 -42.35 -42.87 -19.92
N VAL A 53 -41.93 -41.65 -20.23
CA VAL A 53 -40.63 -41.09 -19.80
C VAL A 53 -40.60 -40.96 -18.28
N ALA A 54 -41.64 -40.38 -17.67
CA ALA A 54 -41.72 -40.27 -16.22
C ALA A 54 -41.71 -41.65 -15.52
N VAL A 55 -42.38 -42.64 -16.11
CA VAL A 55 -42.40 -44.02 -15.60
C VAL A 55 -41.00 -44.66 -15.71
N ALA A 56 -40.30 -44.47 -16.83
CA ALA A 56 -38.94 -44.95 -17.02
C ALA A 56 -37.96 -44.33 -16.02
N LEU A 57 -38.00 -43.00 -15.85
CA LEU A 57 -37.13 -42.27 -14.92
C LEU A 57 -37.43 -42.62 -13.45
N SER A 58 -38.68 -42.91 -13.10
CA SER A 58 -39.02 -43.38 -11.75
C SER A 58 -38.56 -44.80 -11.42
N GLY A 59 -37.99 -45.53 -12.40
CA GLY A 59 -37.60 -46.93 -12.25
C GLY A 59 -38.78 -47.91 -12.16
N LYS A 60 -40.01 -47.44 -12.43
CA LYS A 60 -41.25 -48.24 -12.38
C LYS A 60 -41.65 -48.89 -13.71
N LEU A 61 -40.80 -48.77 -14.73
CA LEU A 61 -41.02 -49.41 -16.03
C LEU A 61 -40.98 -50.93 -15.90
N ASN A 62 -41.80 -51.63 -16.69
CA ASN A 62 -41.83 -53.09 -16.77
C ASN A 62 -42.10 -53.79 -15.41
N ILE A 63 -42.95 -53.20 -14.57
CA ILE A 63 -43.49 -53.83 -13.36
C ILE A 63 -44.81 -54.53 -13.69
N ALA A 64 -44.94 -55.79 -13.26
CA ALA A 64 -46.16 -56.57 -13.43
C ALA A 64 -46.66 -57.17 -12.12
N THR A 65 -47.93 -56.95 -11.81
CA THR A 65 -48.60 -57.48 -10.61
C THR A 65 -49.08 -58.90 -10.87
N CYS A 66 -48.69 -59.85 -10.01
CA CYS A 66 -49.12 -61.23 -10.14
C CYS A 66 -50.62 -61.38 -9.83
N PRO A 67 -51.44 -61.96 -10.73
CA PRO A 67 -52.88 -62.11 -10.49
C PRO A 67 -53.21 -63.11 -9.38
N ARG A 68 -52.24 -63.96 -8.97
CA ARG A 68 -52.44 -64.97 -7.93
C ARG A 68 -52.13 -64.47 -6.52
N CYS A 69 -51.02 -63.76 -6.33
CA CYS A 69 -50.56 -63.34 -5.01
C CYS A 69 -50.50 -61.82 -4.80
N GLY A 70 -50.84 -61.02 -5.82
CA GLY A 70 -50.81 -59.56 -5.76
C GLY A 70 -49.41 -58.93 -5.69
N LYS A 71 -48.33 -59.73 -5.67
CA LYS A 71 -46.97 -59.22 -5.60
C LYS A 71 -46.57 -58.53 -6.91
N GLU A 72 -46.01 -57.33 -6.82
CA GLU A 72 -45.35 -56.65 -7.93
C GLU A 72 -44.00 -57.31 -8.23
N ASN A 73 -43.79 -57.69 -9.48
CA ASN A 73 -42.53 -58.25 -9.93
C ASN A 73 -41.96 -57.34 -11.02
N LYS A 74 -40.71 -56.92 -10.82
CA LYS A 74 -39.94 -56.21 -11.84
C LYS A 74 -39.49 -57.20 -12.91
N ILE A 75 -39.78 -56.89 -14.16
CA ILE A 75 -39.35 -57.69 -15.30
C ILE A 75 -38.07 -57.05 -15.85
N ASP A 76 -36.93 -57.69 -15.60
CA ASP A 76 -35.61 -57.23 -16.05
C ASP A 76 -35.44 -57.54 -17.55
N ILE A 77 -35.94 -56.63 -18.39
CA ILE A 77 -35.77 -56.66 -19.84
C ILE A 77 -35.13 -55.33 -20.29
N PRO A 78 -34.11 -55.36 -21.17
CA PRO A 78 -33.50 -54.15 -21.70
C PRO A 78 -34.48 -53.40 -22.60
N PHE A 79 -34.38 -52.08 -22.61
CA PHE A 79 -35.22 -51.24 -23.44
C PHE A 79 -34.45 -50.06 -24.04
N ILE A 80 -34.96 -49.52 -25.13
CA ILE A 80 -34.39 -48.35 -25.83
C ILE A 80 -35.09 -47.09 -25.33
N PHE A 81 -34.32 -46.06 -25.00
CA PHE A 81 -34.81 -44.72 -24.76
C PHE A 81 -34.38 -43.83 -25.92
N HIS A 82 -35.34 -43.34 -26.69
CA HIS A 82 -35.11 -42.54 -27.89
C HIS A 82 -35.74 -41.14 -27.72
N ASP A 83 -34.89 -40.11 -27.72
CA ASP A 83 -35.29 -38.71 -27.79
C ASP A 83 -34.81 -38.12 -29.12
N PRO A 84 -35.68 -38.03 -30.14
CA PRO A 84 -35.29 -37.54 -31.46
C PRO A 84 -34.91 -36.06 -31.44
N VAL A 85 -35.49 -35.24 -30.55
CA VAL A 85 -35.19 -33.79 -30.44
C VAL A 85 -33.80 -33.57 -29.88
N LYS A 86 -33.43 -34.33 -28.84
CA LYS A 86 -32.08 -34.27 -28.26
C LYS A 86 -31.06 -35.16 -28.97
N LYS A 87 -31.49 -35.89 -30.01
CA LYS A 87 -30.69 -36.90 -30.71
C LYS A 87 -30.08 -37.94 -29.76
N TYR A 88 -30.86 -38.38 -28.77
CA TYR A 88 -30.44 -39.43 -27.84
C TYR A 88 -31.05 -40.76 -28.28
N PHE A 89 -30.18 -41.71 -28.63
CA PHE A 89 -30.54 -43.12 -28.75
C PHE A 89 -29.77 -43.87 -27.67
N ILE A 90 -30.47 -44.43 -26.69
CA ILE A 90 -29.84 -45.01 -25.49
C ILE A 90 -30.38 -46.42 -25.27
N LEU A 91 -29.48 -47.40 -25.18
CA LEU A 91 -29.80 -48.75 -24.73
C LEU A 91 -29.72 -48.81 -23.20
N VAL A 92 -30.84 -49.04 -22.53
CA VAL A 92 -30.93 -49.14 -21.08
C VAL A 92 -30.97 -50.62 -20.68
N ILE A 93 -29.89 -51.09 -20.08
CA ILE A 93 -29.73 -52.49 -19.67
C ILE A 93 -29.99 -52.63 -18.18
N PRO A 94 -30.82 -53.58 -17.71
CA PRO A 94 -30.99 -53.84 -16.28
C PRO A 94 -29.67 -54.20 -15.60
N GLU A 95 -29.49 -53.79 -14.34
CA GLU A 95 -28.25 -54.03 -13.59
C GLU A 95 -27.87 -55.52 -13.53
N SER A 96 -28.87 -56.40 -13.43
CA SER A 96 -28.72 -57.87 -13.43
C SER A 96 -28.16 -58.43 -14.74
N GLN A 97 -28.30 -57.69 -15.85
CA GLN A 97 -27.89 -58.07 -17.20
C GLN A 97 -26.67 -57.29 -17.70
N ARG A 98 -25.96 -56.54 -16.83
CA ARG A 98 -24.74 -55.80 -17.23
C ARG A 98 -23.72 -56.66 -17.99
N HIS A 99 -23.56 -57.92 -17.60
CA HIS A 99 -22.63 -58.86 -18.25
C HIS A 99 -22.98 -59.20 -19.71
N LEU A 100 -24.21 -58.90 -20.16
CA LEU A 100 -24.69 -59.13 -21.53
C LEU A 100 -24.56 -57.89 -22.41
N GLU A 101 -23.97 -56.80 -21.93
CA GLU A 101 -23.86 -55.51 -22.64
C GLU A 101 -23.42 -55.67 -24.09
N VAL A 102 -22.29 -56.33 -24.31
CA VAL A 102 -21.69 -56.48 -25.64
C VAL A 102 -22.63 -57.24 -26.58
N SER A 103 -23.27 -58.30 -26.10
CA SER A 103 -24.21 -59.09 -26.88
C SER A 103 -25.49 -58.33 -27.19
N LEU A 104 -26.05 -57.61 -26.21
CA LEU A 104 -27.26 -56.79 -26.38
C LEU A 104 -27.01 -55.62 -27.35
N ARG A 105 -25.84 -54.98 -27.27
CA ARG A 105 -25.42 -53.94 -28.20
C ARG A 105 -25.30 -54.48 -29.63
N ALA A 106 -24.65 -55.63 -29.81
CA ALA A 106 -24.50 -56.26 -31.11
C ALA A 106 -25.85 -56.67 -31.73
N ASN A 107 -26.77 -57.21 -30.91
CA ASN A 107 -28.12 -57.56 -31.35
C ASN A 107 -28.91 -56.32 -31.78
N LEU A 108 -28.85 -55.24 -31.02
CA LEU A 108 -29.54 -54.00 -31.38
C LEU A 108 -29.00 -53.38 -32.69
N LEU A 109 -27.67 -53.37 -32.89
CA LEU A 109 -27.10 -52.92 -34.16
C LEU A 109 -27.54 -53.78 -35.35
N LYS A 110 -27.67 -55.10 -35.13
CA LYS A 110 -28.19 -56.01 -36.14
C LYS A 110 -29.67 -55.74 -36.45
N GLU A 111 -30.49 -55.50 -35.42
CA GLU A 111 -31.89 -55.10 -35.59
C GLU A 111 -32.00 -53.80 -36.41
N ILE A 112 -31.23 -52.76 -36.03
CA ILE A 112 -31.19 -51.47 -36.74
C ILE A 112 -30.76 -51.65 -38.21
N ALA A 113 -29.80 -52.53 -38.48
CA ALA A 113 -29.30 -52.80 -39.84
C ALA A 113 -30.27 -53.61 -40.70
N GLU A 114 -31.13 -54.44 -40.10
CA GLU A 114 -32.16 -55.21 -40.79
C GLU A 114 -33.45 -54.40 -41.04
N GLU A 115 -33.59 -53.22 -40.41
CA GLU A 115 -34.74 -52.35 -40.60
C GLU A 115 -34.71 -51.59 -41.95
N PRO A 116 -35.83 -51.50 -42.67
CA PRO A 116 -35.93 -50.73 -43.91
C PRO A 116 -36.03 -49.23 -43.61
N SER A 117 -34.91 -48.60 -43.26
CA SER A 117 -34.77 -47.14 -43.10
C SER A 117 -33.80 -46.61 -44.17
N GLU A 118 -34.19 -45.59 -44.93
CA GLU A 118 -33.34 -45.05 -46.02
C GLU A 118 -32.06 -44.39 -45.49
N ILE A 119 -32.11 -43.80 -44.28
CA ILE A 119 -30.97 -43.17 -43.62
C ILE A 119 -30.99 -43.52 -42.13
N ILE A 120 -29.86 -44.01 -41.61
CA ILE A 120 -29.67 -44.23 -40.17
C ILE A 120 -28.77 -43.10 -39.65
N PRO A 121 -29.28 -42.19 -38.80
CA PRO A 121 -28.48 -41.08 -38.27
C PRO A 121 -27.30 -41.55 -37.40
N ASP A 122 -26.21 -40.77 -37.39
CA ASP A 122 -24.99 -41.11 -36.64
C ASP A 122 -25.21 -41.30 -35.14
N TYR A 123 -26.15 -40.56 -34.53
CA TYR A 123 -26.46 -40.70 -33.11
C TYR A 123 -27.15 -42.03 -32.78
N VAL A 124 -27.78 -42.66 -33.78
CA VAL A 124 -28.38 -44.00 -33.66
C VAL A 124 -27.31 -45.07 -33.84
N LEU A 125 -26.37 -44.90 -34.77
CA LEU A 125 -25.24 -45.83 -34.93
C LEU A 125 -24.30 -45.81 -33.71
N ASN A 126 -24.07 -44.63 -33.16
CA ASN A 126 -23.20 -44.41 -32.00
C ASN A 126 -24.00 -44.27 -30.70
N PHE A 127 -25.07 -45.06 -30.54
CA PHE A 127 -25.92 -45.02 -29.36
C PHE A 127 -25.15 -45.31 -28.08
N ASN A 128 -25.57 -44.68 -26.97
CA ASN A 128 -24.97 -44.88 -25.66
C ASN A 128 -25.64 -46.06 -24.94
N THR A 129 -24.89 -46.75 -24.08
CA THR A 129 -25.42 -47.83 -23.25
C THR A 129 -25.32 -47.44 -21.78
N VAL A 130 -26.42 -47.56 -21.05
CA VAL A 130 -26.50 -47.20 -19.63
C VAL A 130 -27.09 -48.35 -18.82
N PHE A 131 -26.73 -48.44 -17.54
CA PHE A 131 -27.19 -49.51 -16.67
C PHE A 131 -28.25 -49.02 -15.68
N GLY A 132 -29.43 -49.63 -15.76
CA GLY A 132 -30.58 -49.30 -14.94
C GLY A 132 -31.12 -47.89 -15.17
N TYR A 133 -32.17 -47.55 -14.41
CA TYR A 133 -32.80 -46.23 -14.48
C TYR A 133 -31.91 -45.14 -13.86
N THR A 134 -31.08 -45.48 -12.86
CA THR A 134 -30.10 -44.54 -12.26
C THR A 134 -29.03 -44.15 -13.27
N GLY A 135 -28.55 -45.09 -14.10
CA GLY A 135 -27.64 -44.81 -15.20
C GLY A 135 -28.28 -43.91 -16.27
N LEU A 136 -29.56 -44.15 -16.58
CA LEU A 136 -30.32 -43.30 -17.50
C LEU A 136 -30.47 -41.86 -16.97
N ILE A 137 -30.86 -41.68 -15.70
CA ILE A 137 -30.96 -40.34 -15.08
C ILE A 137 -29.61 -39.62 -15.14
N ARG A 138 -28.53 -40.30 -14.71
CA ARG A 138 -27.18 -39.71 -14.69
C ARG A 138 -26.73 -39.28 -16.09
N PHE A 139 -27.04 -40.08 -17.11
CA PHE A 139 -26.74 -39.77 -18.51
C PHE A 139 -27.52 -38.53 -18.99
N LEU A 140 -28.80 -38.42 -18.62
CA LEU A 140 -29.63 -37.28 -19.01
C LEU A 140 -29.25 -35.98 -18.28
N GLU A 141 -28.77 -36.08 -17.04
CA GLU A 141 -28.24 -34.95 -16.25
C GLU A 141 -26.86 -34.49 -16.74
N ASN A 142 -26.00 -35.44 -17.12
CA ASN A 142 -24.63 -35.19 -17.55
C ASN A 142 -24.34 -35.93 -18.88
N PRO A 143 -24.91 -35.48 -20.00
CA PRO A 143 -24.68 -36.11 -21.28
C PRO A 143 -23.19 -35.99 -21.66
N PRO A 144 -22.55 -37.06 -22.17
CA PRO A 144 -21.19 -36.97 -22.67
C PRO A 144 -21.12 -35.93 -23.80
N LEU A 145 -20.07 -35.11 -23.77
CA LEU A 145 -19.86 -34.02 -24.73
C LEU A 145 -19.93 -34.53 -26.18
N ASN A 146 -20.71 -33.84 -27.02
CA ASN A 146 -20.79 -34.11 -28.46
C ASN A 146 -19.37 -34.09 -29.08
N PRO A 147 -18.98 -35.07 -29.92
CA PRO A 147 -17.69 -35.07 -30.64
C PRO A 147 -17.38 -33.75 -31.37
N GLU A 148 -18.37 -33.04 -31.91
CA GLU A 148 -18.14 -31.72 -32.54
C GLU A 148 -17.66 -30.65 -31.55
N LYS A 149 -18.16 -30.68 -30.30
CA LYS A 149 -17.69 -29.80 -29.22
C LYS A 149 -16.28 -30.18 -28.76
N LEU A 150 -15.95 -31.47 -28.78
CA LEU A 150 -14.60 -31.97 -28.49
C LEU A 150 -13.58 -31.51 -29.54
N GLU A 151 -13.96 -31.48 -30.82
CA GLU A 151 -13.11 -31.00 -31.91
C GLU A 151 -12.86 -29.48 -31.78
N HIS A 152 -13.89 -28.69 -31.49
CA HIS A 152 -13.75 -27.26 -31.20
C HIS A 152 -12.85 -27.00 -29.98
N LEU A 153 -13.06 -27.72 -28.88
CA LEU A 153 -12.21 -27.65 -27.68
C LEU A 153 -10.76 -28.07 -27.98
N SER A 154 -10.55 -29.04 -28.87
CA SER A 154 -9.20 -29.47 -29.26
C SER A 154 -8.45 -28.38 -30.03
N MET A 155 -9.13 -27.67 -30.94
CA MET A 155 -8.57 -26.52 -31.66
C MET A 155 -8.23 -25.36 -30.72
N GLU A 156 -9.08 -25.13 -29.72
CA GLU A 156 -8.89 -24.06 -28.73
C GLU A 156 -7.71 -24.38 -27.80
N ILE A 157 -7.59 -25.64 -27.34
CA ILE A 157 -6.43 -26.14 -26.59
C ILE A 157 -5.14 -25.99 -27.42
N GLN A 158 -5.19 -26.24 -28.73
CA GLN A 158 -4.03 -26.09 -29.60
C GLN A 158 -3.58 -24.62 -29.73
N LYS A 159 -4.51 -23.68 -29.89
CA LYS A 159 -4.22 -22.24 -29.87
C LYS A 159 -3.60 -21.78 -28.54
N ILE A 160 -4.10 -22.30 -27.42
CA ILE A 160 -3.55 -22.00 -26.09
C ILE A 160 -2.13 -22.54 -25.95
N LYS A 161 -1.87 -23.77 -26.42
CA LYS A 161 -0.52 -24.36 -26.42
C LYS A 161 0.47 -23.52 -27.23
N GLU A 162 0.08 -23.07 -28.42
CA GLU A 162 0.92 -22.20 -29.26
C GLU A 162 1.20 -20.84 -28.60
N SER A 163 0.21 -20.27 -27.89
CA SER A 163 0.43 -19.05 -27.11
C SER A 163 1.35 -19.27 -25.92
N LEU A 164 1.28 -20.44 -25.27
CA LEU A 164 2.15 -20.79 -24.14
C LEU A 164 3.59 -20.98 -24.59
N THR A 165 3.84 -21.70 -25.68
CA THR A 165 5.19 -21.89 -26.21
C THR A 165 5.84 -20.55 -26.59
N LYS A 166 5.08 -19.60 -27.13
CA LYS A 166 5.58 -18.24 -27.40
C LYS A 166 5.98 -17.51 -26.10
N LYS A 167 5.18 -17.62 -25.04
CA LYS A 167 5.50 -17.03 -23.73
C LYS A 167 6.71 -17.70 -23.07
N GLU A 168 6.86 -19.02 -23.19
CA GLU A 168 8.02 -19.76 -22.70
C GLU A 168 9.31 -19.31 -23.40
N THR A 169 9.28 -19.15 -24.73
CA THR A 169 10.45 -18.62 -25.45
C THR A 169 10.80 -17.18 -25.04
N LEU A 170 9.80 -16.34 -24.79
CA LEU A 170 10.01 -14.97 -24.31
C LEU A 170 10.57 -14.93 -22.89
N LEU A 171 10.12 -15.84 -22.01
CA LEU A 171 10.65 -15.98 -20.66
C LEU A 171 12.10 -16.44 -20.68
N ALA A 172 12.44 -17.45 -21.48
CA ALA A 172 13.82 -17.91 -21.65
C ALA A 172 14.75 -16.78 -22.17
N GLN A 173 14.26 -15.94 -23.09
CA GLN A 173 15.00 -14.76 -23.55
C GLN A 173 15.22 -13.73 -22.43
N LYS A 174 14.20 -13.46 -21.61
CA LYS A 174 14.32 -12.54 -20.48
C LYS A 174 15.25 -13.08 -19.39
N GLU A 175 15.18 -14.38 -19.09
CA GLU A 175 16.08 -15.03 -18.13
C GLU A 175 17.53 -14.94 -18.59
N ALA A 176 17.81 -15.17 -19.88
CA ALA A 176 19.14 -14.99 -20.44
C ALA A 176 19.63 -13.53 -20.37
N MET A 177 18.75 -12.55 -20.58
CA MET A 177 19.10 -11.12 -20.40
C MET A 177 19.40 -10.77 -18.94
N ILE A 178 18.63 -11.33 -18.00
CA ILE A 178 18.86 -11.11 -16.56
C ILE A 178 20.20 -11.73 -16.14
N GLU A 179 20.51 -12.95 -16.60
CA GLU A 179 21.79 -13.60 -16.32
C GLU A 179 22.98 -12.81 -16.89
N ALA A 180 22.85 -12.29 -18.11
CA ALA A 180 23.86 -11.41 -18.70
C ALA A 180 24.07 -10.12 -17.87
N SER A 181 22.98 -9.47 -17.46
CA SER A 181 23.05 -8.26 -16.62
C SER A 181 23.65 -8.55 -15.24
N GLN A 182 23.30 -9.69 -14.62
CA GLN A 182 23.86 -10.10 -13.33
C GLN A 182 25.36 -10.34 -13.41
N ASN A 183 25.84 -10.95 -14.51
CA ASN A 183 27.27 -11.14 -14.74
C ASN A 183 28.02 -9.81 -14.91
N GLU A 184 27.42 -8.81 -15.56
CA GLU A 184 28.02 -7.46 -15.63
C GLU A 184 28.07 -6.77 -14.26
N ILE A 185 27.00 -6.89 -13.46
CA ILE A 185 26.96 -6.34 -12.10
C ILE A 185 28.05 -6.99 -11.24
N ASN A 186 28.23 -8.31 -11.32
CA ASN A 186 29.25 -9.02 -10.57
C ASN A 186 30.67 -8.56 -10.96
N LYS A 187 30.95 -8.38 -12.27
CA LYS A 187 32.23 -7.82 -12.74
C LYS A 187 32.48 -6.41 -12.21
N LYS A 188 31.45 -5.56 -12.17
CA LYS A 188 31.54 -4.20 -11.59
C LYS A 188 31.75 -4.25 -10.08
N ALA A 189 31.11 -5.18 -9.38
CA ALA A 189 31.30 -5.36 -7.94
C ALA A 189 32.74 -5.80 -7.61
N GLU A 190 33.32 -6.70 -8.39
CA GLU A 190 34.72 -7.12 -8.25
C GLU A 190 35.70 -5.95 -8.47
N SER A 191 35.47 -5.12 -9.50
CA SER A 191 36.34 -3.96 -9.75
C SER A 191 36.23 -2.89 -8.64
N ILE A 192 35.04 -2.70 -8.07
CA ILE A 192 34.82 -1.84 -6.91
C ILE A 192 35.54 -2.40 -5.67
N ALA A 193 35.44 -3.71 -5.41
CA ALA A 193 36.11 -4.35 -4.27
C ALA A 193 37.64 -4.19 -4.34
N ILE A 194 38.23 -4.35 -5.52
CA ILE A 194 39.66 -4.12 -5.74
C ILE A 194 40.03 -2.65 -5.48
N ARG A 195 39.18 -1.70 -5.92
CA ARG A 195 39.39 -0.27 -5.68
C ARG A 195 39.29 0.08 -4.20
N GLU A 196 38.34 -0.48 -3.47
CA GLU A 196 38.20 -0.30 -2.03
C GLU A 196 39.40 -0.84 -1.27
N GLN A 197 39.92 -2.02 -1.63
CA GLN A 197 41.13 -2.57 -1.02
C GLN A 197 42.33 -1.64 -1.23
N LYS A 198 42.54 -1.13 -2.45
CA LYS A 198 43.61 -0.16 -2.76
C LYS A 198 43.47 1.14 -1.94
N LEU A 199 42.24 1.59 -1.69
CA LEU A 199 41.99 2.77 -0.85
C LEU A 199 42.27 2.49 0.63
N ARG A 200 41.95 1.29 1.14
CA ARG A 200 42.30 0.88 2.51
C ARG A 200 43.80 0.83 2.72
N GLU A 201 44.54 0.19 1.80
CA GLU A 201 46.01 0.12 1.86
C GLU A 201 46.66 1.51 1.82
N ARG A 202 46.07 2.46 1.07
CA ARG A 202 46.50 3.87 1.09
C ARG A 202 46.18 4.56 2.41
N GLY A 203 45.01 4.30 2.98
CA GLY A 203 44.61 4.81 4.29
C GLY A 203 45.57 4.35 5.39
N GLU A 204 45.91 3.07 5.42
CA GLU A 204 46.87 2.49 6.37
C GLU A 204 48.26 3.15 6.26
N LYS A 205 48.77 3.33 5.04
CA LYS A 205 50.04 4.05 4.81
C LYS A 205 50.02 5.50 5.29
N ILE A 206 48.88 6.18 5.13
CA ILE A 206 48.72 7.55 5.63
C ILE A 206 48.74 7.54 7.16
N THR A 207 48.03 6.62 7.80
CA THR A 207 48.04 6.52 9.28
C THR A 207 49.43 6.20 9.83
N GLU A 208 50.19 5.31 9.19
CA GLU A 208 51.59 5.02 9.57
C GLU A 208 52.48 6.26 9.43
N MET A 209 52.30 7.04 8.36
CA MET A 209 53.02 8.29 8.13
C MET A 209 52.65 9.36 9.18
N GLU A 210 51.37 9.48 9.54
CA GLU A 210 50.89 10.39 10.57
C GLU A 210 51.45 10.03 11.96
N ASP A 211 51.46 8.74 12.32
CA ASP A 211 52.05 8.27 13.57
C ASP A 211 53.57 8.50 13.61
N ALA A 212 54.28 8.30 12.50
CA ALA A 212 55.70 8.60 12.40
C ALA A 212 55.99 10.11 12.55
N LEU A 213 55.17 10.97 11.93
CA LEU A 213 55.26 12.43 12.10
C LEU A 213 54.93 12.85 13.53
N ARG A 214 53.98 12.20 14.21
CA ARG A 214 53.66 12.46 15.62
C ARG A 214 54.85 12.15 16.52
N LEU A 215 55.47 10.99 16.35
CA LEU A 215 56.69 10.60 17.08
C LEU A 215 57.83 11.59 16.85
N GLN A 216 58.04 12.02 15.60
CA GLN A 216 59.08 13.00 15.27
C GLN A 216 58.80 14.37 15.92
N ASN A 217 57.54 14.80 15.98
CA ASN A 217 57.16 16.03 16.69
C ASN A 217 57.37 15.91 18.20
N GLU A 218 57.04 14.77 18.81
CA GLU A 218 57.31 14.51 20.24
C GLU A 218 58.81 14.57 20.55
N GLU A 219 59.68 14.02 19.69
CA GLU A 219 61.14 14.14 19.83
C GLU A 219 61.63 15.59 19.70
N LEU A 220 61.07 16.35 18.76
CA LEU A 220 61.41 17.77 18.59
C LEU A 220 60.97 18.60 19.80
N GLU A 221 59.80 18.31 20.38
CA GLU A 221 59.33 18.95 21.61
C GLU A 221 60.24 18.63 22.80
N GLN A 222 60.69 17.38 22.95
CA GLN A 222 61.65 16.99 23.99
C GLN A 222 62.97 17.74 23.83
N LYS A 223 63.53 17.80 22.62
CA LYS A 223 64.75 18.57 22.33
C LYS A 223 64.56 20.07 22.59
N ALA A 224 63.40 20.62 22.27
CA ALA A 224 63.09 22.02 22.57
C ALA A 224 63.02 22.27 24.10
N GLN A 225 62.46 21.34 24.87
CA GLN A 225 62.47 21.42 26.33
C GLN A 225 63.88 21.32 26.91
N GLU A 226 64.71 20.41 26.40
CA GLU A 226 66.13 20.30 26.80
C GLU A 226 66.92 21.57 26.50
N LEU A 227 66.75 22.14 25.31
CA LEU A 227 67.36 23.42 24.94
C LEU A 227 66.90 24.56 25.84
N ASN A 228 65.64 24.57 26.25
CA ASN A 228 65.11 25.59 27.17
C ASN A 228 65.74 25.45 28.58
N ILE A 229 65.85 24.21 29.09
CA ILE A 229 66.54 23.93 30.36
C ILE A 229 68.02 24.32 30.26
N PHE A 230 68.69 24.02 29.14
CA PHE A 230 70.07 24.39 28.91
C PHE A 230 70.26 25.92 28.84
N SER A 231 69.35 26.63 28.16
CA SER A 231 69.32 28.10 28.11
C SER A 231 69.16 28.73 29.51
N GLN A 232 68.27 28.17 30.34
CA GLN A 232 68.13 28.61 31.74
C GLN A 232 69.42 28.42 32.54
N ARG A 233 70.07 27.26 32.41
CA ARG A 233 71.37 26.99 33.06
C ARG A 233 72.46 27.95 32.59
N LEU A 234 72.51 28.27 31.29
CA LEU A 234 73.45 29.27 30.77
C LEU A 234 73.21 30.65 31.38
N LYS A 235 71.96 31.09 31.50
CA LYS A 235 71.62 32.37 32.16
C LYS A 235 72.04 32.38 33.63
N GLU A 236 71.84 31.29 34.36
CA GLU A 236 72.33 31.15 35.74
C GLU A 236 73.86 31.20 35.81
N TRP A 237 74.54 30.60 34.84
CA TRP A 237 75.99 30.61 34.75
C TRP A 237 76.54 31.99 34.41
N GLU A 238 75.92 32.70 33.48
CA GLU A 238 76.21 34.11 33.16
C GLU A 238 76.02 35.00 34.39
N ALA A 239 74.95 34.79 35.16
CA ALA A 239 74.72 35.51 36.41
C ALA A 239 75.85 35.26 37.43
N LYS A 240 76.27 34.00 37.61
CA LYS A 240 77.40 33.63 38.49
C LYS A 240 78.74 34.19 37.99
N LEU A 241 78.96 34.24 36.68
CA LEU A 241 80.15 34.84 36.08
C LEU A 241 80.17 36.35 36.29
N ASN A 242 79.05 37.04 36.10
CA ASN A 242 78.91 38.47 36.38
C ASN A 242 79.12 38.77 37.86
N GLU A 243 78.64 37.93 38.77
CA GLU A 243 78.87 38.05 40.20
C GLU A 243 80.36 37.85 40.55
N ARG A 244 81.01 36.81 39.99
CA ARG A 244 82.47 36.64 40.13
C ARG A 244 83.26 37.79 39.54
N GLN A 245 82.83 38.35 38.41
CA GLN A 245 83.50 39.49 37.78
C GLN A 245 83.39 40.74 38.64
N LYS A 246 82.22 40.99 39.26
CA LYS A 246 82.08 42.03 40.29
C LYS A 246 82.98 41.78 41.50
N SER A 247 83.06 40.54 41.99
CA SER A 247 84.00 40.21 43.08
C SER A 247 85.46 40.39 42.67
N ILE A 248 85.82 40.11 41.41
CA ILE A 248 87.16 40.35 40.87
C ILE A 248 87.43 41.85 40.74
N GLU A 249 86.46 42.66 40.31
CA GLU A 249 86.57 44.13 40.26
C GLU A 249 86.69 44.75 41.66
N GLU A 250 85.99 44.20 42.64
CA GLU A 250 86.15 44.55 44.06
C GLU A 250 87.53 44.14 44.57
N PHE A 251 87.97 42.92 44.27
CA PHE A 251 89.32 42.45 44.61
C PHE A 251 90.42 43.24 43.89
N SER A 252 90.19 43.68 42.65
CA SER A 252 91.16 44.50 41.91
C SER A 252 91.24 45.89 42.50
N LYS A 253 90.11 46.48 42.96
CA LYS A 253 90.12 47.72 43.74
C LYS A 253 90.91 47.56 45.05
N ILE A 254 90.70 46.45 45.76
CA ILE A 254 91.46 46.11 46.97
C ILE A 254 92.96 45.94 46.66
N LEU A 255 93.31 45.25 45.57
CA LEU A 255 94.69 45.05 45.13
C LEU A 255 95.33 46.36 44.62
N GLU A 256 94.56 47.28 44.08
CA GLU A 256 95.03 48.59 43.62
C GLU A 256 95.21 49.57 44.79
N GLU A 257 94.43 49.42 45.87
CA GLU A 257 94.72 50.01 47.18
C GLU A 257 95.95 49.38 47.84
N TYR A 258 96.12 48.05 47.74
CA TYR A 258 97.30 47.34 48.25
C TYR A 258 98.59 47.67 47.47
N ARG A 259 98.51 47.82 46.14
CA ARG A 259 99.64 48.24 45.28
C ARG A 259 100.03 49.70 45.50
N LYS A 260 99.13 50.55 46.00
CA LYS A 260 99.46 51.92 46.44
C LYS A 260 100.15 51.94 47.82
N THR A 261 99.97 50.91 48.64
CA THR A 261 100.55 50.81 49.99
C THR A 261 101.85 49.98 50.04
N GLU A 262 102.15 49.14 49.05
CA GLU A 262 103.43 48.42 48.95
C GLU A 262 104.21 48.73 47.65
N ARG A 263 104.62 50.00 47.50
CA ARG A 263 105.83 50.33 46.73
C ARG A 263 107.05 50.16 47.64
N GLY A 264 107.54 48.92 47.72
CA GLY A 264 108.74 48.63 48.48
C GLY A 264 109.28 47.22 48.24
N LYS A 265 110.10 47.09 47.18
CA LYS A 265 111.07 46.00 46.91
C LYS A 265 110.51 44.72 46.27
N ILE A 266 110.92 44.48 45.01
CA ILE A 266 111.74 43.34 44.52
C ILE A 266 111.53 43.17 42.98
N SER A 267 112.63 42.78 42.33
CA SER A 267 112.89 42.69 40.89
C SER A 267 112.76 41.22 40.38
N PRO A 268 113.20 40.83 39.16
CA PRO A 268 112.37 40.26 38.10
C PRO A 268 112.62 38.75 37.84
N PHE A 269 111.72 38.06 37.15
CA PHE A 269 112.03 36.74 36.57
C PHE A 269 111.19 36.43 35.32
N GLN A 270 111.86 36.23 34.19
CA GLN A 270 111.42 35.54 32.96
C GLN A 270 112.10 34.14 32.95
N PRO A 271 111.98 33.24 31.95
CA PRO A 271 111.03 33.06 30.81
C PRO A 271 110.54 31.58 30.71
N ALA A 272 109.75 31.21 29.68
CA ALA A 272 110.06 30.04 28.82
C ALA A 272 109.05 29.85 27.68
N GLU A 273 109.59 29.67 26.48
CA GLU A 273 108.97 29.49 25.17
C GLU A 273 108.63 28.02 24.85
N THR A 274 108.09 27.81 23.63
CA THR A 274 108.10 26.61 22.77
C THR A 274 106.87 25.70 22.86
N LYS A 275 106.28 25.13 21.79
CA LYS A 275 106.59 25.01 20.36
C LYS A 275 105.32 24.49 19.62
N LYS A 276 105.03 25.03 18.43
CA LYS A 276 104.33 24.35 17.30
C LYS A 276 105.27 23.24 16.73
N PRO A 277 104.88 22.24 15.88
CA PRO A 277 104.10 22.46 14.64
C PRO A 277 103.40 21.25 13.93
N HIS A 278 102.86 21.55 12.72
CA HIS A 278 102.66 20.77 11.47
C HIS A 278 101.85 19.44 11.46
N ALA A 279 100.84 19.19 10.61
CA ALA A 279 100.53 19.49 9.19
C ALA A 279 101.16 18.53 8.15
N SER A 280 100.46 18.43 7.02
CA SER A 280 100.62 17.59 5.80
C SER A 280 99.97 16.20 5.88
N GLU A 281 98.99 15.80 5.06
CA GLU A 281 98.62 15.99 3.64
C GLU A 281 98.91 14.74 2.80
N ALA A 282 97.94 14.49 1.90
CA ALA A 282 98.09 13.88 0.58
C ALA A 282 98.29 12.35 0.53
N SER A 283 97.81 11.61 -0.46
CA SER A 283 96.83 11.78 -1.54
C SER A 283 96.87 10.48 -2.36
N HIS A 284 95.91 10.32 -3.28
CA HIS A 284 96.02 9.52 -4.52
C HIS A 284 95.98 7.98 -4.38
N GLU A 285 95.38 7.21 -5.28
CA GLU A 285 94.77 7.44 -6.60
C GLU A 285 94.05 6.13 -7.00
N ARG A 286 92.99 6.24 -7.84
CA ARG A 286 92.72 5.49 -9.10
C ARG A 286 93.03 3.97 -9.18
N ASP A 287 92.34 3.10 -9.90
CA ASP A 287 91.46 3.13 -11.08
C ASP A 287 90.81 1.71 -11.14
N SER A 288 89.51 1.53 -11.35
CA SER A 288 88.84 1.29 -12.65
C SER A 288 88.76 -0.19 -13.12
N ILE A 289 87.57 -0.54 -13.64
CA ILE A 289 87.26 -1.45 -14.78
C ILE A 289 86.79 -2.90 -14.52
N VAL A 290 85.47 -3.08 -14.76
CA VAL A 290 84.73 -4.06 -15.61
C VAL A 290 84.56 -5.53 -15.16
N GLY A 291 83.30 -6.00 -15.22
CA GLY A 291 82.98 -7.34 -15.75
C GLY A 291 81.84 -8.13 -15.10
N SER A 292 80.62 -7.93 -15.60
CA SER A 292 79.59 -8.94 -15.96
C SER A 292 79.18 -10.11 -15.05
N ASP A 293 77.85 -10.23 -14.94
CA ASP A 293 77.00 -11.43 -15.09
C ASP A 293 76.71 -12.40 -13.91
N LYS A 294 75.40 -12.37 -13.58
CA LYS A 294 74.43 -13.47 -13.51
C LYS A 294 74.41 -14.47 -12.32
N GLU A 295 73.19 -14.47 -11.76
CA GLU A 295 72.33 -15.63 -11.48
C GLU A 295 72.39 -16.35 -10.11
N LEU A 296 71.22 -16.28 -9.47
CA LEU A 296 70.46 -17.36 -8.80
C LEU A 296 70.92 -17.92 -7.44
N GLY A 297 69.99 -17.82 -6.49
CA GLY A 297 69.55 -18.97 -5.70
C GLY A 297 70.12 -19.07 -4.29
N HIS A 298 69.46 -18.40 -3.34
CA HIS A 298 69.61 -18.70 -1.92
C HIS A 298 68.66 -19.81 -1.50
N GLU A 299 69.23 -20.89 -0.96
CA GLU A 299 68.53 -21.91 -0.20
C GLU A 299 69.14 -21.98 1.22
N THR A 300 68.29 -22.29 2.19
CA THR A 300 68.58 -22.81 3.55
C THR A 300 68.91 -21.82 4.71
N LYS A 301 67.90 -21.56 5.55
CA LYS A 301 67.66 -22.12 6.92
C LYS A 301 68.85 -22.13 7.95
N PRO A 302 68.60 -22.25 9.27
CA PRO A 302 68.10 -21.25 10.24
C PRO A 302 68.93 -21.28 11.57
N VAL A 303 68.36 -20.79 12.69
CA VAL A 303 68.59 -21.23 14.10
C VAL A 303 69.48 -20.36 15.03
N SER A 304 68.76 -19.57 15.86
CA SER A 304 68.75 -19.51 17.34
C SER A 304 69.89 -18.92 18.21
N TRP A 305 69.40 -18.08 19.14
CA TRP A 305 69.54 -18.11 20.61
C TRP A 305 70.77 -17.53 21.35
N PHE A 306 70.46 -16.60 22.28
CA PHE A 306 71.10 -16.22 23.58
C PHE A 306 72.59 -15.81 23.56
N GLY A 307 73.07 -14.80 24.29
CA GLY A 307 72.50 -13.94 25.33
C GLY A 307 73.66 -13.29 26.12
N LYS A 308 73.27 -12.40 27.04
CA LYS A 308 74.01 -11.85 28.19
C LYS A 308 75.01 -10.69 28.01
N ALA A 309 74.68 -9.66 28.78
CA ALA A 309 75.46 -8.51 29.17
C ALA A 309 76.59 -8.84 30.15
N THR A 310 77.61 -7.98 30.17
CA THR A 310 78.40 -7.67 31.38
C THR A 310 78.80 -6.19 31.37
N PHE A 311 78.59 -5.56 32.52
CA PHE A 311 79.08 -4.25 32.94
C PHE A 311 80.61 -4.24 33.07
N GLU A 312 81.24 -3.09 32.81
CA GLU A 312 82.17 -2.44 33.76
C GLU A 312 82.49 -0.98 33.37
N LYS A 313 82.48 -0.12 34.40
CA LYS A 313 82.90 1.31 34.47
C LYS A 313 84.44 1.36 34.70
N PRO A 314 85.10 2.51 34.95
CA PRO A 314 84.89 3.92 34.53
C PRO A 314 86.23 4.62 34.14
N ALA A 315 86.19 5.85 33.60
CA ALA A 315 87.15 6.91 33.96
C ALA A 315 86.73 8.28 33.40
N SER A 316 86.75 9.29 34.27
CA SER A 316 86.61 10.73 33.99
C SER A 316 87.77 11.29 33.14
N PRO A 317 87.61 12.42 32.39
CA PRO A 317 88.08 13.69 32.98
C PRO A 317 87.40 15.01 32.50
N SER A 318 87.47 15.98 33.42
CA SER A 318 87.68 17.43 33.27
C SER A 318 86.78 18.31 32.37
N LEU A 319 86.00 19.16 33.06
CA LEU A 319 85.43 20.42 32.55
C LEU A 319 86.53 21.41 32.15
N LYS A 320 86.89 21.45 30.87
CA LYS A 320 87.39 22.67 30.19
C LYS A 320 87.35 22.62 28.65
N SER A 321 86.74 21.59 28.07
CA SER A 321 86.49 21.50 26.61
C SER A 321 85.02 21.60 26.21
N SER A 322 84.07 21.63 27.15
CA SER A 322 82.63 21.49 26.84
C SER A 322 81.86 22.80 26.61
N ILE A 323 82.51 23.95 26.45
CA ILE A 323 81.84 25.25 26.24
C ILE A 323 82.17 25.90 24.88
N VAL A 324 83.03 25.28 24.07
CA VAL A 324 83.28 25.74 22.68
C VAL A 324 82.64 24.80 21.63
N SER A 325 82.16 23.62 22.03
CA SER A 325 81.53 22.65 21.13
C SER A 325 80.03 22.89 20.86
N ILE A 326 79.39 23.87 21.50
CA ILE A 326 77.93 24.11 21.42
C ILE A 326 77.59 25.42 20.66
N LEU A 327 78.58 26.18 20.17
CA LEU A 327 78.33 27.47 19.49
C LEU A 327 78.95 27.62 18.08
N GLU A 328 79.43 26.54 17.45
CA GLU A 328 79.94 26.54 16.06
C GLU A 328 79.30 25.46 15.15
N GLU A 329 78.06 25.03 15.42
CA GLU A 329 77.26 24.20 14.49
C GLU A 329 76.06 24.97 13.86
N ALA A 330 76.06 26.30 13.97
CA ALA A 330 75.16 27.15 13.20
C ALA A 330 75.92 27.73 11.98
N THR A 331 75.63 27.15 10.80
CA THR A 331 76.01 27.53 9.43
C THR A 331 77.33 26.97 8.85
N PRO A 332 77.22 26.15 7.78
CA PRO A 332 77.79 26.54 6.49
C PRO A 332 76.86 26.21 5.28
N LYS A 333 76.72 27.15 4.33
CA LYS A 333 77.27 27.15 2.95
C LYS A 333 76.82 25.95 2.10
N GLY A 334 76.14 26.07 0.97
CA GLY A 334 76.13 27.15 -0.02
C GLY A 334 76.93 26.74 -1.27
N LYS A 335 76.25 26.02 -2.17
CA LYS A 335 76.57 25.64 -3.57
C LYS A 335 77.36 24.35 -3.88
N ASP A 336 76.82 23.72 -4.93
CA ASP A 336 77.29 22.65 -5.83
C ASP A 336 77.27 21.20 -5.33
N ILE A 337 76.06 20.61 -5.38
CA ILE A 337 75.87 19.21 -5.82
C ILE A 337 74.64 19.17 -6.75
N SER A 338 74.92 19.32 -8.04
CA SER A 338 74.23 18.58 -9.10
C SER A 338 74.70 17.10 -9.05
N GLU A 339 73.80 16.20 -9.44
CA GLU A 339 74.00 14.76 -9.73
C GLU A 339 73.84 13.75 -8.56
N LYS A 340 72.99 12.74 -8.84
CA LYS A 340 72.43 11.63 -8.02
C LYS A 340 71.14 12.01 -7.28
N VAL A 341 69.97 12.15 -7.90
CA VAL A 341 69.19 11.14 -8.67
C VAL A 341 69.00 9.83 -7.89
N PHE A 342 67.86 9.71 -7.22
CA PHE A 342 67.07 8.47 -7.25
C PHE A 342 65.69 8.83 -7.82
N GLU A 343 65.57 8.56 -9.12
CA GLU A 343 64.33 8.48 -9.88
C GLU A 343 63.40 7.44 -9.22
N ILE A 344 62.30 7.90 -8.65
CA ILE A 344 61.06 7.11 -8.71
C ILE A 344 60.49 7.42 -10.09
N LYS A 345 60.53 6.41 -10.96
CA LYS A 345 60.15 6.46 -12.36
C LYS A 345 58.73 7.02 -12.52
N GLU A 346 58.66 8.19 -13.16
CA GLU A 346 57.59 8.54 -14.09
C GLU A 346 57.67 7.56 -15.27
N ALA A 347 57.08 6.38 -15.12
CA ALA A 347 56.81 5.45 -16.21
C ALA A 347 55.65 4.56 -15.75
N ASP A 348 54.44 5.10 -15.87
CA ASP A 348 53.15 4.41 -16.13
C ASP A 348 52.05 5.49 -16.22
N VAL A 349 52.34 6.56 -16.97
CA VAL A 349 51.35 7.54 -17.43
C VAL A 349 51.26 7.33 -18.94
N ILE A 350 50.04 7.03 -19.40
CA ILE A 350 49.60 6.57 -20.74
C ILE A 350 49.57 5.02 -20.85
N GLU A 351 48.43 4.39 -20.53
CA GLU A 351 47.37 4.02 -21.49
C GLU A 351 46.28 3.22 -20.75
N GLU A 352 45.10 3.83 -20.55
CA GLU A 352 43.78 3.18 -20.59
C GLU A 352 42.75 4.27 -20.21
N ALA A 353 42.49 5.12 -21.22
CA ALA A 353 41.26 5.88 -21.28
C ALA A 353 40.18 4.93 -21.80
N ASP A 354 39.49 4.25 -20.90
CA ASP A 354 38.11 3.80 -21.16
C ASP A 354 37.18 4.70 -20.34
N ILE A 355 37.03 5.93 -20.86
CA ILE A 355 35.85 6.74 -20.62
C ILE A 355 34.75 6.03 -21.41
N ILE A 356 33.92 5.24 -20.72
CA ILE A 356 32.62 4.87 -21.29
C ILE A 356 31.81 6.16 -21.30
N ASP A 357 31.61 6.71 -22.50
CA ASP A 357 30.68 7.78 -22.81
C ASP A 357 29.28 7.45 -22.26
N GLU A 358 28.88 8.12 -21.18
CA GLU A 358 27.47 8.18 -20.74
C GLU A 358 26.65 9.12 -21.63
N LYS A 359 26.78 9.01 -22.96
CA LYS A 359 26.07 9.90 -23.89
C LYS A 359 25.32 9.28 -25.06
N ASP A 360 25.38 7.97 -25.27
CA ASP A 360 24.57 7.33 -26.29
C ASP A 360 23.82 6.13 -25.71
N ILE A 361 22.54 6.35 -25.36
CA ILE A 361 21.38 5.43 -25.41
C ILE A 361 20.22 6.26 -24.85
N ILE A 362 19.52 7.04 -25.70
CA ILE A 362 18.05 7.07 -25.89
C ILE A 362 17.79 7.90 -27.16
N GLU A 363 18.01 7.32 -28.34
CA GLU A 363 17.29 7.72 -29.56
C GLU A 363 17.00 6.45 -30.38
N GLU A 364 15.86 5.82 -30.11
CA GLU A 364 15.23 4.92 -31.08
C GLU A 364 13.73 5.20 -31.15
N LYS A 365 13.38 5.96 -32.19
CA LYS A 365 12.15 5.95 -33.00
C LYS A 365 10.84 5.51 -32.31
N ILE A 366 10.04 6.51 -31.93
CA ILE A 366 8.59 6.44 -32.12
C ILE A 366 8.25 7.33 -33.31
N GLU A 367 8.12 6.72 -34.49
CA GLU A 367 7.42 7.30 -35.62
C GLU A 367 5.91 7.07 -35.41
N GLY A 368 5.14 8.16 -35.39
CA GLY A 368 3.69 8.14 -35.62
C GLY A 368 2.87 9.07 -34.75
N GLY A 369 2.41 10.20 -35.31
CA GLY A 369 1.15 10.84 -34.91
C GLY A 369 1.17 12.30 -34.44
N GLU A 370 1.24 13.22 -35.41
CA GLU A 370 0.52 14.51 -35.51
C GLU A 370 0.34 15.43 -34.26
N SER A 371 1.13 16.50 -34.26
CA SER A 371 0.79 17.93 -34.02
C SER A 371 -0.59 18.28 -33.45
N LEU A 372 -0.62 19.06 -32.36
CA LEU A 372 -1.19 20.42 -32.36
C LEU A 372 -0.64 21.29 -31.20
N ARG A 373 -0.28 22.53 -31.55
CA ARG A 373 0.24 23.61 -30.71
C ARG A 373 -0.81 24.11 -29.70
N GLY A 374 -0.36 24.66 -28.57
CA GLY A 374 -1.11 25.77 -27.96
C GLY A 374 -0.86 26.08 -26.47
N VAL A 375 -0.05 27.12 -26.25
CA VAL A 375 -0.19 28.16 -25.21
C VAL A 375 0.28 27.86 -23.77
N SER A 376 1.28 28.66 -23.41
CA SER A 376 1.86 28.89 -22.08
C SER A 376 1.01 29.85 -21.25
N SER A 377 0.88 29.58 -19.94
CA SER A 377 0.66 30.63 -18.94
C SER A 377 1.24 30.29 -17.57
N LYS A 378 2.11 31.21 -17.14
CA LYS A 378 2.70 31.49 -15.82
C LYS A 378 1.89 31.07 -14.59
N VAL A 379 2.58 30.52 -13.59
CA VAL A 379 2.24 30.67 -12.16
C VAL A 379 3.50 31.08 -11.39
N LYS A 380 3.36 32.12 -10.56
CA LYS A 380 4.37 32.68 -9.64
C LYS A 380 4.34 31.91 -8.32
N GLU A 381 5.50 31.58 -7.77
CA GLU A 381 5.66 31.23 -6.36
C GLU A 381 6.50 32.31 -5.67
N GLU A 382 6.00 32.78 -4.52
CA GLU A 382 6.65 33.74 -3.62
C GLU A 382 7.42 32.99 -2.52
N SER A 383 8.66 33.42 -2.28
CA SER A 383 9.53 32.95 -1.21
C SER A 383 9.86 34.11 -0.27
N GLU A 384 9.59 33.97 1.03
CA GLU A 384 10.01 34.93 2.06
C GLU A 384 11.29 34.49 2.78
N GLU A 385 12.18 35.48 2.96
CA GLU A 385 13.50 35.42 3.58
C GLU A 385 13.43 35.42 5.12
N ALA A 386 14.41 34.77 5.78
CA ALA A 386 14.70 34.98 7.21
C ALA A 386 16.19 35.32 7.42
N LYS A 387 16.44 36.37 8.21
CA LYS A 387 17.77 36.90 8.60
C LYS A 387 18.23 36.38 9.98
N PRO A 388 19.55 36.42 10.29
CA PRO A 388 20.15 35.75 11.44
C PRO A 388 20.25 36.65 12.69
N VAL A 389 20.34 36.03 13.88
CA VAL A 389 20.54 36.71 15.17
C VAL A 389 21.79 36.17 15.90
N VAL A 390 22.56 37.10 16.46
CA VAL A 390 23.87 36.98 17.16
C VAL A 390 23.67 36.71 18.67
N PRO A 391 24.61 36.03 19.38
CA PRO A 391 24.43 35.65 20.80
C PRO A 391 25.11 36.62 21.80
N ILE A 392 24.61 36.67 23.05
CA ILE A 392 25.25 37.32 24.21
C ILE A 392 25.05 36.46 25.49
N PRO A 393 26.02 36.39 26.44
CA PRO A 393 26.11 35.39 27.51
C PRO A 393 25.80 35.93 28.93
N LEU A 394 25.60 35.04 29.92
CA LEU A 394 25.49 35.34 31.36
C LEU A 394 26.20 34.22 32.16
N LYS A 395 27.33 34.47 32.83
CA LYS A 395 27.60 35.03 34.17
C LYS A 395 27.32 34.09 35.36
N GLU A 396 28.41 33.78 36.07
CA GLU A 396 28.52 33.03 37.33
C GLU A 396 28.19 33.87 38.58
N SER A 397 27.72 33.21 39.65
CA SER A 397 28.01 33.64 41.03
C SER A 397 27.83 32.51 42.07
N LYS A 398 28.96 32.16 42.72
CA LYS A 398 29.25 31.97 44.17
C LYS A 398 28.07 32.12 45.17
N VAL A 399 27.99 31.53 46.38
CA VAL A 399 28.83 30.69 47.27
C VAL A 399 27.95 30.34 48.51
N GLU A 400 28.39 29.36 49.30
CA GLU A 400 28.29 29.23 50.78
C GLU A 400 27.43 28.13 51.42
N ALA A 401 28.08 27.53 52.43
CA ALA A 401 27.73 26.30 53.13
C ALA A 401 27.55 26.56 54.63
N LYS A 402 26.78 25.67 55.30
CA LYS A 402 26.83 25.23 56.73
C LYS A 402 25.42 24.75 57.15
N SER A 403 25.14 23.84 58.09
CA SER A 403 25.83 22.75 58.80
C SER A 403 24.83 22.24 59.89
N ILE A 404 24.81 20.92 60.19
CA ILE A 404 24.45 20.29 61.51
C ILE A 404 22.91 20.14 61.80
N LYS A 405 22.26 19.08 62.39
CA LYS A 405 22.56 17.94 63.31
C LYS A 405 21.44 16.84 63.21
N PHE A 406 21.74 15.59 63.61
CA PHE A 406 20.81 14.44 63.80
C PHE A 406 20.01 14.49 65.13
N PRO A 407 18.90 13.71 65.31
CA PRO A 407 18.99 12.36 65.92
C PRO A 407 18.00 11.29 65.38
N ALA A 408 18.22 10.07 65.88
CA ALA A 408 17.77 8.73 65.44
C ALA A 408 16.32 8.33 65.77
N THR A 409 15.74 7.36 65.03
CA THR A 409 15.26 6.05 65.56
C THR A 409 14.69 5.08 64.50
N SER A 410 15.16 3.82 64.56
CA SER A 410 14.53 2.50 64.33
C SER A 410 13.57 2.20 63.15
N GLN A 411 14.12 1.44 62.19
CA GLN A 411 13.65 0.15 61.65
C GLN A 411 12.27 0.01 60.97
N GLN A 412 12.30 -0.13 59.64
CA GLN A 412 11.69 -1.23 58.87
C GLN A 412 12.55 -1.46 57.61
N LYS A 413 12.92 -2.71 57.31
CA LYS A 413 13.74 -3.06 56.13
C LYS A 413 12.94 -2.84 54.85
N GLU A 414 13.06 -1.65 54.28
CA GLU A 414 12.73 -1.37 52.89
C GLU A 414 13.70 -2.14 51.96
N ALA A 415 13.21 -2.53 50.79
CA ALA A 415 13.98 -3.19 49.76
C ALA A 415 15.16 -2.29 49.33
N ILE A 416 16.36 -2.67 49.76
CA ILE A 416 17.61 -2.01 49.36
C ILE A 416 17.73 -2.12 47.84
N LEU A 417 17.90 -0.98 47.15
CA LEU A 417 18.26 -0.94 45.74
C LEU A 417 19.45 -1.88 45.49
N PRO A 418 19.48 -2.68 44.42
CA PRO A 418 20.69 -3.42 44.07
C PRO A 418 21.84 -2.41 43.93
N GLU A 419 22.93 -2.60 44.70
CA GLU A 419 24.11 -1.70 44.77
C GLU A 419 24.83 -1.47 43.42
N LYS A 420 24.38 -2.11 42.34
CA LYS A 420 24.98 -2.05 41.00
C LYS A 420 24.32 -1.07 40.03
N HIS A 421 23.23 -0.39 40.38
CA HIS A 421 22.62 0.57 39.47
C HIS A 421 23.18 1.98 39.70
N SER A 422 23.99 2.44 38.74
CA SER A 422 24.29 3.85 38.48
C SER A 422 23.00 4.70 38.57
N PRO A 423 23.04 6.00 38.93
CA PRO A 423 21.89 6.92 38.95
C PRO A 423 21.35 7.23 37.53
N GLU A 424 21.25 6.21 36.69
CA GLU A 424 20.62 6.27 35.38
C GLU A 424 19.11 6.42 35.54
N ARG A 425 18.51 7.28 34.71
CA ARG A 425 17.11 7.70 34.83
C ARG A 425 16.10 6.57 34.60
N LYS A 426 16.54 5.44 34.04
CA LYS A 426 15.71 4.27 33.67
C LYS A 426 16.55 2.98 33.75
N GLY A 427 15.90 1.84 33.94
CA GLY A 427 16.55 0.53 33.89
C GLY A 427 15.55 -0.61 33.64
N VAL A 428 16.04 -1.78 33.24
CA VAL A 428 15.21 -2.98 33.03
C VAL A 428 15.87 -4.17 33.71
N SER A 429 15.08 -4.96 34.44
CA SER A 429 15.57 -6.22 35.01
C SER A 429 14.47 -7.26 35.14
N ILE A 430 14.85 -8.53 35.22
CA ILE A 430 13.94 -9.62 35.56
C ILE A 430 14.03 -9.83 37.07
N ILE A 431 12.91 -9.71 37.79
CA ILE A 431 12.84 -9.90 39.24
C ILE A 431 11.85 -11.03 39.52
N GLY A 432 12.38 -12.18 39.94
CA GLY A 432 11.59 -13.41 40.00
C GLY A 432 11.11 -13.81 38.60
N ASP A 433 9.81 -14.04 38.45
CA ASP A 433 9.19 -14.42 37.18
C ASP A 433 8.53 -13.23 36.46
N ARG A 434 9.00 -11.99 36.65
CA ARG A 434 8.41 -10.80 35.98
C ARG A 434 9.49 -9.83 35.51
N VAL A 435 9.26 -9.25 34.33
CA VAL A 435 10.04 -8.11 33.84
C VAL A 435 9.64 -6.87 34.62
N THR A 436 10.62 -6.13 35.11
CA THR A 436 10.45 -4.88 35.85
C THR A 436 11.15 -3.74 35.13
N LEU A 437 10.39 -2.72 34.75
CA LEU A 437 10.90 -1.45 34.22
C LEU A 437 11.03 -0.45 35.36
N TRP A 438 12.19 0.16 35.49
CA TRP A 438 12.48 1.18 36.48
C TRP A 438 12.38 2.56 35.84
N LEU A 439 11.71 3.48 36.53
CA LEU A 439 11.44 4.83 36.03
C LEU A 439 11.67 5.86 37.13
N ASN A 440 12.62 6.76 36.92
CA ASN A 440 12.83 7.88 37.83
C ASN A 440 11.83 9.01 37.50
N ALA A 441 10.89 9.27 38.40
CA ALA A 441 9.91 10.32 38.24
C ALA A 441 10.52 11.69 38.59
N GLU A 442 10.65 12.55 37.56
CA GLU A 442 11.04 13.96 37.78
C GLU A 442 9.92 14.76 38.49
N LYS A 443 8.66 14.32 38.37
CA LYS A 443 7.48 14.99 38.94
C LYS A 443 6.78 14.15 40.00
N ASP A 444 6.36 14.80 41.09
CA ASP A 444 5.69 14.16 42.23
C ASP A 444 4.33 13.54 41.88
N GLU A 445 3.67 14.03 40.83
CA GLU A 445 2.37 13.51 40.40
C GLU A 445 2.41 12.04 39.99
N LEU A 446 3.55 11.54 39.51
CA LEU A 446 3.72 10.14 39.09
C LEU A 446 3.95 9.19 40.27
N LEU A 447 4.24 9.74 41.45
CA LEU A 447 4.47 8.99 42.68
C LEU A 447 3.19 8.66 43.45
N ASP A 448 2.02 9.04 42.93
CA ASP A 448 0.74 8.59 43.45
C ASP A 448 -0.04 7.91 42.33
N LYS A 449 -0.24 6.60 42.48
CA LYS A 449 -1.03 5.78 41.55
C LYS A 449 -2.42 6.35 41.31
N LYS A 450 -3.02 7.06 42.28
CA LYS A 450 -4.33 7.70 42.14
C LYS A 450 -4.33 8.84 41.12
N ASN A 451 -3.18 9.41 40.79
CA ASN A 451 -3.05 10.46 39.79
C ASN A 451 -2.91 9.92 38.37
N ILE A 452 -2.68 8.61 38.20
CA ILE A 452 -2.53 7.98 36.90
C ILE A 452 -3.92 7.57 36.38
N ILE A 453 -4.38 8.22 35.30
CA ILE A 453 -5.66 7.92 34.67
C ILE A 453 -5.53 6.74 33.71
N LYS A 454 -4.52 6.77 32.85
CA LYS A 454 -4.37 5.81 31.76
C LYS A 454 -2.91 5.58 31.48
N THR A 455 -2.51 4.31 31.48
CA THR A 455 -1.24 3.87 30.90
C THR A 455 -1.51 3.33 29.51
N LYS A 456 -0.53 3.41 28.61
CA LYS A 456 -0.50 2.72 27.32
C LYS A 456 0.92 2.22 27.08
N ALA A 457 1.08 0.93 26.84
CA ALA A 457 2.35 0.38 26.39
C ALA A 457 2.33 0.12 24.88
N GLY A 458 3.52 0.08 24.28
CA GLY A 458 3.71 -0.24 22.87
C GLY A 458 5.06 -0.92 22.65
N VAL A 459 5.17 -1.69 21.56
CA VAL A 459 6.40 -2.31 21.06
C VAL A 459 6.68 -1.76 19.67
N HIS A 460 7.93 -1.45 19.41
CA HIS A 460 8.37 -0.72 18.23
C HIS A 460 9.62 -1.34 17.61
N LEU A 461 9.74 -1.22 16.30
CA LEU A 461 10.99 -1.45 15.58
C LEU A 461 11.56 -0.09 15.18
N LEU A 462 12.72 0.26 15.73
CA LEU A 462 13.34 1.57 15.59
C LEU A 462 14.65 1.41 14.80
N GLU A 463 14.74 2.07 13.66
CA GLU A 463 15.95 2.11 12.84
C GLU A 463 16.50 3.54 12.83
N VAL A 464 17.66 3.75 13.45
CA VAL A 464 18.24 5.10 13.59
C VAL A 464 19.58 5.17 12.89
N GLN A 465 19.68 6.07 11.89
CA GLN A 465 20.88 6.60 11.20
C GLN A 465 21.94 5.61 10.65
N SER A 466 21.88 4.33 11.02
CA SER A 466 22.93 3.32 10.85
C SER A 466 22.38 1.99 10.30
N ARG A 467 21.06 1.94 10.02
CA ARG A 467 20.30 0.70 9.71
C ARG A 467 20.36 -0.37 10.80
N PHE A 468 20.87 -0.07 12.00
CA PHE A 468 20.83 -1.01 13.11
C PHE A 468 19.39 -1.12 13.67
N PRO A 469 18.81 -2.33 13.76
CA PRO A 469 17.44 -2.53 14.18
C PRO A 469 17.31 -2.64 15.72
N TRP A 470 16.86 -1.56 16.37
CA TRP A 470 16.55 -1.53 17.80
C TRP A 470 15.09 -1.95 18.06
N ILE A 471 14.85 -2.71 19.13
CA ILE A 471 13.48 -3.00 19.60
C ILE A 471 13.16 -2.03 20.73
N GLY A 472 12.15 -1.18 20.54
CA GLY A 472 11.72 -0.20 21.54
C GLY A 472 10.46 -0.65 22.28
N ILE A 473 10.45 -0.63 23.61
CA ILE A 473 9.22 -0.73 24.41
C ILE A 473 8.88 0.67 24.92
N SER A 474 7.74 1.20 24.49
CA SER A 474 7.28 2.52 24.92
C SER A 474 6.25 2.41 26.05
N LEU A 475 6.28 3.38 26.95
CA LEU A 475 5.28 3.58 28.00
C LEU A 475 4.77 5.02 27.96
N SER A 476 3.47 5.20 27.74
CA SER A 476 2.80 6.47 27.90
C SER A 476 1.97 6.47 29.18
N ILE A 477 2.15 7.48 30.02
CA ILE A 477 1.42 7.67 31.27
C ILE A 477 0.65 8.98 31.18
N LYS A 478 -0.68 8.92 31.30
CA LYS A 478 -1.55 10.10 31.38
C LYS A 478 -2.02 10.29 32.82
N THR A 479 -1.76 11.47 33.38
CA THR A 479 -2.17 11.84 34.73
C THR A 479 -3.50 12.59 34.76
N LYS A 480 -4.06 12.80 35.96
CA LYS A 480 -5.30 13.56 36.21
C LYS A 480 -5.24 15.02 35.81
N THR A 481 -4.05 15.61 35.91
CA THR A 481 -3.75 16.97 35.46
C THR A 481 -3.72 17.10 33.93
N GLY A 482 -3.85 15.99 33.20
CA GLY A 482 -3.79 15.96 31.74
C GLY A 482 -2.37 15.84 31.20
N HIS A 483 -1.34 15.86 32.06
CA HIS A 483 0.03 15.63 31.64
C HIS A 483 0.19 14.22 31.05
N LYS A 484 0.85 14.16 29.89
CA LYS A 484 1.17 12.92 29.19
C LYS A 484 2.69 12.82 29.11
N GLU A 485 3.25 11.83 29.77
CA GLU A 485 4.67 11.52 29.66
C GLU A 485 4.87 10.27 28.81
N PHE A 486 6.00 10.24 28.10
CA PHE A 486 6.34 9.20 27.14
C PHE A 486 7.77 8.73 27.38
N TYR A 487 7.91 7.43 27.62
CA TYR A 487 9.17 6.77 27.93
C TYR A 487 9.41 5.69 26.89
N VAL A 488 10.66 5.51 26.48
CA VAL A 488 11.10 4.43 25.59
C VAL A 488 12.26 3.70 26.26
N TYR A 489 12.24 2.38 26.18
CA TYR A 489 13.29 1.45 26.60
C TYR A 489 13.77 0.70 25.35
N LEU A 490 15.08 0.71 25.12
CA LEU A 490 15.66 0.12 23.90
C LEU A 490 16.33 -1.21 24.22
N PHE A 491 16.14 -2.19 23.34
CA PHE A 491 16.66 -3.53 23.46
C PHE A 491 17.47 -3.88 22.22
N ASN A 492 18.69 -4.38 22.45
CA ASN A 492 19.54 -4.96 21.41
C ASN A 492 19.38 -6.49 21.43
N LEU A 493 18.99 -7.08 20.30
CA LEU A 493 18.80 -8.52 20.20
C LEU A 493 20.11 -9.33 20.33
N GLN A 494 21.27 -8.71 20.06
CA GLN A 494 22.59 -9.33 20.21
C GLN A 494 23.05 -9.39 21.68
N ASP A 495 22.47 -8.58 22.56
CA ASP A 495 22.75 -8.66 23.99
C ASP A 495 21.94 -9.82 24.63
N PRO A 496 22.61 -10.80 25.26
CA PRO A 496 21.95 -11.96 25.86
C PRO A 496 20.93 -11.60 26.94
N GLU A 497 21.12 -10.52 27.71
CA GLU A 497 20.16 -10.11 28.74
C GLU A 497 18.90 -9.52 28.11
N ASN A 498 19.05 -8.59 27.17
CA ASN A 498 17.95 -8.06 26.38
C ASN A 498 17.18 -9.17 25.65
N TYR A 499 17.87 -10.11 25.00
CA TYR A 499 17.22 -11.25 24.34
C TYR A 499 16.37 -12.07 25.31
N ARG A 500 16.88 -12.36 26.51
CA ARG A 500 16.12 -13.07 27.55
C ARG A 500 14.86 -12.31 27.97
N ILE A 501 14.95 -11.00 28.16
CA ILE A 501 13.80 -10.14 28.51
C ILE A 501 12.76 -10.16 27.39
N LEU A 502 13.19 -9.97 26.14
CA LEU A 502 12.29 -9.99 24.98
C LEU A 502 11.62 -11.35 24.80
N LYS A 503 12.34 -12.46 24.98
CA LYS A 503 11.77 -13.82 24.93
C LYS A 503 10.79 -14.12 26.07
N TYR A 504 10.97 -13.49 27.23
CA TYR A 504 9.97 -13.55 28.30
C TYR A 504 8.70 -12.82 27.85
N LEU A 505 8.84 -11.57 27.37
CA LEU A 505 7.71 -10.74 26.93
C LEU A 505 6.99 -11.30 25.68
N GLU A 506 7.69 -12.07 24.84
CA GLU A 506 7.13 -12.74 23.67
C GLU A 506 6.14 -13.85 24.05
N LYS A 507 6.31 -14.48 25.22
CA LYS A 507 5.39 -15.49 25.75
C LYS A 507 4.17 -14.85 26.41
N LYS A 508 4.42 -13.75 27.12
CA LYS A 508 3.41 -13.00 27.84
C LYS A 508 3.87 -11.55 27.99
N PHE A 509 3.15 -10.63 27.36
CA PHE A 509 3.52 -9.23 27.35
C PHE A 509 2.96 -8.54 28.59
N ASP A 510 3.50 -8.93 29.75
CA ASP A 510 3.23 -8.35 31.05
C ASP A 510 4.52 -7.95 31.77
N PHE A 511 4.49 -6.77 32.39
CA PHE A 511 5.62 -6.26 33.15
C PHE A 511 5.15 -5.30 34.23
N ASP A 512 6.01 -5.11 35.23
CA ASP A 512 5.78 -4.18 36.32
C ASP A 512 6.61 -2.91 36.06
N VAL A 513 6.01 -1.74 36.24
CA VAL A 513 6.71 -0.45 36.19
C VAL A 513 6.88 0.04 37.62
N ARG A 514 8.13 0.13 38.07
CA ARG A 514 8.51 0.70 39.37
C ARG A 514 8.93 2.14 39.18
N ILE A 515 8.06 3.05 39.62
CA ILE A 515 8.31 4.48 39.62
C ILE A 515 8.96 4.83 40.94
N PHE A 516 10.13 5.46 40.90
CA PHE A 516 10.84 5.93 42.08
C PHE A 516 11.20 7.40 41.92
N LYS A 517 11.32 8.14 43.02
CA LYS A 517 11.96 9.46 43.03
C LYS A 517 13.13 9.41 43.97
N ILE A 518 14.29 9.87 43.52
CA ILE A 518 15.49 9.98 44.36
C ILE A 518 15.32 11.23 45.23
N LEU A 519 14.91 11.04 46.49
CA LEU A 519 14.91 12.09 47.51
C LEU A 519 16.14 11.85 48.40
N ASP A 520 17.16 12.69 48.23
CA ASP A 520 18.35 12.79 49.08
C ASP A 520 18.98 11.46 49.52
N LYS A 521 19.66 10.77 48.59
CA LYS A 521 20.55 9.60 48.76
C LYS A 521 20.03 8.40 49.59
N THR A 522 18.82 8.45 50.18
CA THR A 522 18.43 7.49 51.22
C THR A 522 16.94 7.14 51.29
N SER A 523 16.03 7.86 50.62
CA SER A 523 14.62 7.45 50.56
C SER A 523 14.05 7.55 49.15
N SER A 524 13.52 6.44 48.64
CA SER A 524 12.79 6.39 47.39
C SER A 524 11.36 5.95 47.66
N LYS A 525 10.38 6.82 47.39
CA LYS A 525 8.99 6.37 47.33
C LYS A 525 8.84 5.55 46.06
N VAL A 526 8.60 4.24 46.20
CA VAL A 526 8.45 3.32 45.08
C VAL A 526 6.97 2.98 44.88
N GLU A 527 6.41 3.38 43.75
CA GLU A 527 5.08 2.95 43.30
C GLU A 527 5.23 1.87 42.23
N THR A 528 4.36 0.86 42.24
CA THR A 528 4.38 -0.23 41.26
C THR A 528 3.08 -0.29 40.45
N ILE A 529 3.20 -0.22 39.13
CA ILE A 529 2.10 -0.32 38.18
C ILE A 529 2.26 -1.62 37.41
N LYS A 530 1.23 -2.47 37.41
CA LYS A 530 1.21 -3.68 36.58
C LYS A 530 0.66 -3.34 35.20
N ILE A 531 1.37 -3.74 34.16
CA ILE A 531 0.99 -3.50 32.77
C ILE A 531 0.83 -4.84 32.06
N SER A 532 -0.24 -4.96 31.27
CA SER A 532 -0.51 -6.11 30.42
C SER A 532 -1.26 -5.65 29.18
N TYR A 533 -0.77 -6.02 28.01
CA TYR A 533 -1.35 -5.70 26.70
C TYR A 533 -1.20 -6.88 25.74
N PRO A 534 -2.11 -7.09 24.77
CA PRO A 534 -2.04 -8.22 23.83
C PRO A 534 -1.03 -7.96 22.69
N LEU A 535 0.23 -7.69 23.03
CA LEU A 535 1.31 -7.34 22.08
C LEU A 535 2.31 -8.48 21.86
N GLU A 536 2.07 -9.67 22.42
CA GLU A 536 2.90 -10.86 22.20
C GLU A 536 3.10 -11.17 20.70
N PRO A 537 2.06 -11.13 19.84
CA PRO A 537 2.24 -11.40 18.42
C PRO A 537 3.04 -10.31 17.70
N ASN A 538 2.86 -9.04 18.09
CA ASN A 538 3.63 -7.92 17.55
C ASN A 538 5.11 -8.08 17.87
N LEU A 539 5.42 -8.41 19.13
CA LEU A 539 6.79 -8.60 19.57
C LEU A 539 7.44 -9.79 18.86
N ARG A 540 6.72 -10.90 18.67
CA ARG A 540 7.22 -12.06 17.91
C ARG A 540 7.54 -11.68 16.46
N GLU A 541 6.65 -10.96 15.79
CA GLU A 541 6.87 -10.49 14.42
C GLU A 541 8.08 -9.56 14.35
N ILE A 542 8.18 -8.59 15.26
CA ILE A 542 9.32 -7.65 15.34
C ILE A 542 10.64 -8.41 15.55
N ILE A 543 10.70 -9.36 16.49
CA ILE A 543 11.90 -10.19 16.71
C ILE A 543 12.27 -10.96 15.44
N SER A 544 11.30 -11.60 14.78
CA SER A 544 11.52 -12.34 13.53
C SER A 544 12.12 -11.45 12.42
N GLN A 545 11.59 -10.23 12.27
CA GLN A 545 12.08 -9.27 11.28
C GLN A 545 13.50 -8.76 11.60
N VAL A 546 13.79 -8.53 12.88
CA VAL A 546 15.14 -8.15 13.34
C VAL A 546 16.14 -9.28 13.08
N GLU A 547 15.79 -10.53 13.42
CA GLU A 547 16.61 -11.70 13.14
C GLU A 547 16.85 -11.89 11.63
N LYS A 548 15.82 -11.68 10.80
CA LYS A 548 15.94 -11.71 9.34
C LYS A 548 16.93 -10.65 8.84
N LYS A 549 16.84 -9.41 9.34
CA LYS A 549 17.77 -8.33 8.98
C LYS A 549 19.22 -8.63 9.36
N PHE A 550 19.45 -9.23 10.53
CA PHE A 550 20.79 -9.67 10.92
C PHE A 550 21.33 -10.80 10.05
N LYS A 551 20.46 -11.72 9.59
CA LYS A 551 20.86 -12.77 8.63
C LYS A 551 21.21 -12.20 7.27
N GLU A 552 20.44 -11.24 6.78
CA GLU A 552 20.68 -10.57 5.49
C GLU A 552 21.88 -9.64 5.53
N ASN A 553 22.19 -9.04 6.68
CA ASN A 553 23.29 -8.09 6.86
C ASN A 553 24.13 -8.43 8.11
N PRO A 554 25.01 -9.46 8.05
CA PRO A 554 25.81 -9.88 9.19
C PRO A 554 26.71 -8.78 9.77
N GLY A 555 27.14 -7.81 8.93
CA GLY A 555 27.96 -6.67 9.34
C GLY A 555 27.28 -5.71 10.32
N LEU A 556 25.96 -5.76 10.47
CA LEU A 556 25.25 -4.97 11.48
C LEU A 556 25.50 -5.48 12.91
N ALA A 557 25.94 -6.73 13.08
CA ALA A 557 26.05 -7.36 14.41
C ALA A 557 27.30 -6.95 15.20
N THR A 558 28.33 -6.39 14.56
CA THR A 558 29.67 -6.26 15.16
C THR A 558 29.88 -4.99 15.99
N SER A 559 29.06 -3.94 15.83
CA SER A 559 29.14 -2.74 16.67
C SER A 559 27.82 -1.93 16.63
N PRO A 560 26.90 -2.11 17.59
CA PRO A 560 25.69 -1.29 17.67
C PRO A 560 26.07 0.16 17.98
N PRO A 561 25.56 1.17 17.25
CA PRO A 561 25.78 2.57 17.59
C PRO A 561 25.04 2.92 18.88
N GLU A 562 25.58 3.84 19.69
CA GLU A 562 24.87 4.31 20.88
C GLU A 562 23.54 4.97 20.48
N PRO A 563 22.41 4.49 21.00
CA PRO A 563 21.12 5.03 20.64
C PRO A 563 20.84 6.34 21.39
N ASP A 564 20.47 7.40 20.67
CA ASP A 564 19.91 8.60 21.30
C ASP A 564 18.45 8.35 21.71
N GLU A 565 18.25 7.87 22.93
CA GLU A 565 16.93 7.59 23.50
C GLU A 565 15.99 8.81 23.50
N VAL A 566 16.52 10.01 23.72
CA VAL A 566 15.72 11.23 23.82
C VAL A 566 15.17 11.59 22.45
N LEU A 567 16.02 11.54 21.43
CA LEU A 567 15.63 11.76 20.05
C LEU A 567 14.62 10.71 19.58
N MET A 568 14.85 9.43 19.89
CA MET A 568 13.91 8.36 19.54
C MET A 568 12.56 8.50 20.24
N ALA A 569 12.55 8.85 21.53
CA ALA A 569 11.32 9.08 22.27
C ALA A 569 10.51 10.26 21.70
N LYS A 570 11.20 11.34 21.32
CA LYS A 570 10.57 12.51 20.69
C LYS A 570 9.99 12.15 19.31
N TRP A 571 10.79 11.52 18.45
CA TRP A 571 10.36 11.08 17.12
C TRP A 571 9.14 10.14 17.21
N LEU A 572 9.20 9.14 18.09
CA LEU A 572 8.11 8.19 18.24
C LEU A 572 6.85 8.85 18.81
N ALA A 573 6.99 9.81 19.73
CA ALA A 573 5.85 10.58 20.24
C ALA A 573 5.18 11.42 19.14
N GLU A 574 5.96 12.02 18.23
CA GLU A 574 5.47 12.72 17.05
C GLU A 574 4.71 11.76 16.12
N GLN A 575 5.29 10.59 15.80
CA GLN A 575 4.63 9.59 14.95
C GLN A 575 3.31 9.06 15.55
N ILE A 576 3.29 8.79 16.86
CA ILE A 576 2.08 8.31 17.54
C ILE A 576 0.99 9.40 17.60
N SER A 577 1.38 10.68 17.54
CA SER A 577 0.44 11.80 17.58
C SER A 577 -0.40 11.95 16.31
N GLU A 578 0.05 11.41 15.18
CA GLU A 578 -0.71 11.36 13.91
C GLU A 578 -2.02 10.57 14.04
N GLY A 579 -2.17 9.79 15.12
CA GLY A 579 -3.37 9.00 15.40
C GLY A 579 -3.43 7.71 14.58
N ILE A 580 -4.24 6.75 15.05
CA ILE A 580 -4.59 5.58 14.25
C ILE A 580 -5.98 5.88 13.70
N PRO A 581 -6.19 5.82 12.38
CA PRO A 581 -7.42 6.33 11.79
C PRO A 581 -8.64 5.44 12.12
N PHE A 582 -8.43 4.17 12.45
CA PHE A 582 -9.47 3.23 12.88
C PHE A 582 -9.08 2.47 14.15
N HIS A 583 -10.09 2.10 14.94
CA HIS A 583 -9.98 1.28 16.14
C HIS A 583 -11.06 0.20 16.04
N ALA A 584 -10.75 -1.02 16.48
CA ALA A 584 -11.69 -2.15 16.41
C ALA A 584 -13.04 -1.89 17.12
N GLN A 585 -13.08 -0.95 18.07
CA GLN A 585 -14.30 -0.52 18.76
C GLN A 585 -15.25 0.30 17.87
N TYR A 586 -14.76 0.82 16.74
CA TYR A 586 -15.55 1.64 15.80
C TYR A 586 -16.30 0.82 14.75
N PHE A 587 -16.05 -0.49 14.65
CA PHE A 587 -16.86 -1.36 13.80
C PHE A 587 -17.87 -2.13 14.67
N PRO A 588 -19.11 -1.63 14.81
CA PRO A 588 -20.13 -2.27 15.64
C PRO A 588 -20.55 -3.61 15.03
N GLU A 589 -21.04 -4.54 15.85
CA GLU A 589 -21.48 -5.88 15.38
C GLU A 589 -22.61 -5.79 14.34
N ASN A 590 -23.44 -4.74 14.41
CA ASN A 590 -24.50 -4.45 13.45
C ASN A 590 -24.14 -3.22 12.60
N ALA A 591 -22.94 -3.20 12.02
CA ALA A 591 -22.52 -2.13 11.13
C ALA A 591 -23.46 -2.05 9.92
N SER A 592 -23.90 -0.84 9.56
CA SER A 592 -24.72 -0.68 8.37
C SER A 592 -23.90 -0.93 7.09
N PRO A 593 -24.55 -1.19 5.94
CA PRO A 593 -23.85 -1.33 4.66
C PRO A 593 -22.92 -0.15 4.34
N LYS A 594 -23.35 1.09 4.59
CA LYS A 594 -22.50 2.29 4.39
C LYS A 594 -21.25 2.27 5.28
N LYS A 595 -21.40 1.99 6.58
CA LYS A 595 -20.26 1.89 7.51
C LYS A 595 -19.32 0.75 7.15
N THR A 596 -19.86 -0.35 6.64
CA THR A 596 -19.06 -1.49 6.15
C THR A 596 -18.24 -1.10 4.94
N LEU A 597 -18.83 -0.38 3.98
CA LEU A 597 -18.11 0.13 2.81
C LEU A 597 -16.98 1.10 3.20
N GLU A 598 -17.24 2.02 4.14
CA GLU A 598 -16.22 2.93 4.69
C GLU A 598 -15.07 2.14 5.36
N ALA A 599 -15.41 1.12 6.16
CA ALA A 599 -14.43 0.27 6.83
C ALA A 599 -13.58 -0.56 5.83
N ILE A 600 -14.17 -1.07 4.74
CA ILE A 600 -13.42 -1.75 3.67
C ILE A 600 -12.40 -0.80 3.06
N MET A 601 -12.80 0.42 2.70
CA MET A 601 -11.91 1.41 2.11
C MET A 601 -10.76 1.77 3.05
N GLU A 602 -11.05 1.94 4.34
CA GLU A 602 -10.06 2.29 5.33
C GLU A 602 -9.08 1.13 5.59
N ILE A 603 -9.58 -0.07 5.87
CA ILE A 603 -8.75 -1.25 6.11
C ILE A 603 -7.90 -1.58 4.87
N SER A 604 -8.44 -1.41 3.66
CA SER A 604 -7.67 -1.63 2.44
C SER A 604 -6.45 -0.71 2.32
N LYS A 605 -6.55 0.56 2.75
CA LYS A 605 -5.39 1.49 2.78
C LYS A 605 -4.30 0.97 3.72
N TRP A 606 -4.70 0.40 4.85
CA TRP A 606 -3.81 -0.09 5.89
C TRP A 606 -3.38 -1.55 5.74
N SER A 607 -3.84 -2.24 4.70
CA SER A 607 -3.47 -3.63 4.43
C SER A 607 -2.27 -3.77 3.48
N SER A 608 -1.72 -2.65 2.98
CA SER A 608 -0.42 -2.68 2.29
C SER A 608 0.70 -3.05 3.27
N GLU A 609 1.76 -3.69 2.79
CA GLU A 609 2.89 -4.13 3.62
C GLU A 609 3.52 -2.96 4.39
N GLN A 610 3.73 -1.81 3.74
CA GLN A 610 4.29 -0.61 4.38
C GLN A 610 3.37 -0.04 5.48
N ALA A 611 2.06 0.03 5.21
CA ALA A 611 1.11 0.56 6.19
C ALA A 611 0.91 -0.41 7.36
N MET A 612 0.87 -1.72 7.10
CA MET A 612 0.86 -2.76 8.14
C MET A 612 2.12 -2.69 9.01
N ASN A 613 3.29 -2.51 8.40
CA ASN A 613 4.54 -2.31 9.12
C ASN A 613 4.49 -1.04 9.99
N LYS A 614 4.02 0.10 9.48
CA LYS A 614 3.82 1.32 10.29
C LYS A 614 2.85 1.06 11.45
N LEU A 615 1.74 0.35 11.20
CA LEU A 615 0.72 0.05 12.20
C LEU A 615 1.25 -0.86 13.33
N LEU A 616 2.05 -1.88 12.97
CA LEU A 616 2.64 -2.84 13.90
C LEU A 616 3.87 -2.27 14.63
N TYR A 617 4.78 -1.64 13.88
CA TYR A 617 6.11 -1.25 14.37
C TYR A 617 6.18 0.16 14.95
N ILE A 618 5.22 1.03 14.66
CA ILE A 618 5.22 2.43 15.14
C ILE A 618 3.99 2.70 16.00
N HIS A 619 2.81 2.26 15.56
CA HIS A 619 1.58 2.49 16.33
C HIS A 619 1.30 1.42 17.40
N SER A 620 2.06 0.31 17.38
CA SER A 620 1.89 -0.87 18.24
C SER A 620 0.43 -1.34 18.28
N PHE A 621 -0.27 -1.31 17.14
CA PHE A 621 -1.65 -1.77 17.10
C PHE A 621 -1.67 -3.30 17.25
N PRO A 622 -2.47 -3.88 18.16
CA PRO A 622 -2.44 -5.33 18.40
C PRO A 622 -2.79 -6.12 17.14
N LEU A 623 -1.90 -7.01 16.71
CA LEU A 623 -2.09 -7.81 15.49
C LEU A 623 -3.34 -8.70 15.60
N THR A 624 -3.65 -9.22 16.80
CA THR A 624 -4.88 -9.99 17.06
C THR A 624 -6.15 -9.17 16.86
N GLU A 625 -6.14 -7.90 17.28
CA GLU A 625 -7.26 -6.99 17.03
C GLU A 625 -7.38 -6.67 15.54
N MET A 626 -6.27 -6.50 14.83
CA MET A 626 -6.28 -6.24 13.37
C MET A 626 -6.85 -7.43 12.60
N ILE A 627 -6.40 -8.64 12.92
CA ILE A 627 -6.89 -9.88 12.31
C ILE A 627 -8.39 -10.03 12.59
N SER A 628 -8.83 -9.82 13.83
CA SER A 628 -10.24 -9.87 14.22
C SER A 628 -11.08 -8.84 13.46
N LEU A 629 -10.58 -7.61 13.33
CA LEU A 629 -11.26 -6.54 12.62
C LEU A 629 -11.36 -6.83 11.12
N LYS A 630 -10.26 -7.22 10.45
CA LYS A 630 -10.26 -7.63 9.04
C LYS A 630 -11.27 -8.74 8.80
N LYS A 631 -11.25 -9.76 9.66
CA LYS A 631 -12.18 -10.89 9.59
C LYS A 631 -13.64 -10.45 9.71
N LYS A 632 -13.96 -9.59 10.68
CA LYS A 632 -15.32 -9.05 10.84
C LYS A 632 -15.77 -8.25 9.63
N VAL A 633 -14.94 -7.32 9.15
CA VAL A 633 -15.28 -6.46 8.01
C VAL A 633 -15.46 -7.27 6.73
N ILE A 634 -14.57 -8.23 6.46
CA ILE A 634 -14.69 -9.14 5.30
C ILE A 634 -15.98 -9.96 5.39
N GLN A 635 -16.30 -10.53 6.55
CA GLN A 635 -17.52 -11.32 6.71
C GLN A 635 -18.78 -10.47 6.50
N THR A 636 -18.86 -9.30 7.14
CA THR A 636 -19.98 -8.37 6.97
C THR A 636 -20.10 -7.85 5.55
N ALA A 637 -18.97 -7.66 4.85
CA ALA A 637 -18.96 -7.31 3.43
C ALA A 637 -19.54 -8.42 2.56
N ILE A 638 -19.22 -9.69 2.84
CA ILE A 638 -19.80 -10.85 2.15
C ILE A 638 -21.32 -10.92 2.41
N ASP A 639 -21.73 -10.73 3.67
CA ASP A 639 -23.13 -10.80 4.08
C ASP A 639 -23.99 -9.72 3.42
N TYR A 640 -23.44 -8.52 3.21
CA TYR A 640 -24.11 -7.44 2.46
C TYR A 640 -23.89 -7.48 0.95
N GLY A 641 -22.97 -8.31 0.46
CA GLY A 641 -22.59 -8.32 -0.94
C GLY A 641 -21.79 -7.10 -1.40
N LEU A 642 -21.00 -6.50 -0.52
CA LEU A 642 -20.08 -5.42 -0.88
C LEU A 642 -18.81 -5.99 -1.51
N PHE A 643 -18.31 -5.32 -2.53
CA PHE A 643 -17.06 -5.68 -3.20
C PHE A 643 -15.88 -5.61 -2.24
N ILE A 644 -15.04 -6.64 -2.27
CA ILE A 644 -13.83 -6.74 -1.45
C ILE A 644 -12.60 -6.56 -2.36
N PRO A 645 -11.75 -5.55 -2.12
CA PRO A 645 -10.51 -5.35 -2.87
C PRO A 645 -9.55 -6.54 -2.78
N ASP A 646 -8.76 -6.77 -3.83
CA ASP A 646 -7.80 -7.88 -3.91
C ASP A 646 -6.76 -7.92 -2.78
N VAL A 647 -6.39 -6.75 -2.23
CA VAL A 647 -5.47 -6.67 -1.09
C VAL A 647 -6.03 -7.43 0.12
N LEU A 648 -7.34 -7.33 0.37
CA LEU A 648 -8.01 -8.04 1.46
C LEU A 648 -8.24 -9.52 1.13
N TRP A 649 -8.43 -9.86 -0.14
CA TRP A 649 -8.52 -11.26 -0.60
C TRP A 649 -7.23 -12.03 -0.37
N LYS A 650 -6.07 -11.41 -0.67
CA LYS A 650 -4.76 -12.02 -0.43
C LYS A 650 -4.49 -12.29 1.05
N ASP A 651 -5.07 -11.45 1.92
CA ASP A 651 -4.97 -11.60 3.38
C ASP A 651 -5.94 -12.63 3.96
N ALA A 652 -7.02 -13.01 3.26
CA ALA A 652 -8.06 -13.88 3.79
C ALA A 652 -7.54 -15.22 4.38
N PRO A 653 -6.61 -15.93 3.70
CA PRO A 653 -6.04 -17.17 4.26
C PRO A 653 -5.23 -16.93 5.54
N SER A 654 -4.47 -15.83 5.62
CA SER A 654 -3.60 -15.53 6.77
C SER A 654 -4.40 -15.15 8.02
N ILE A 655 -5.61 -14.62 7.85
CA ILE A 655 -6.55 -14.32 8.94
C ILE A 655 -7.48 -15.50 9.29
N GLY A 656 -7.23 -16.68 8.71
CA GLY A 656 -7.99 -17.90 8.99
C GLY A 656 -9.39 -17.93 8.37
N LEU A 657 -9.59 -17.20 7.27
CA LEU A 657 -10.77 -17.34 6.42
C LEU A 657 -10.39 -18.21 5.21
N ASN A 658 -10.87 -19.45 5.19
CA ASN A 658 -10.74 -20.32 4.02
C ASN A 658 -11.87 -19.99 3.04
N ILE A 659 -11.63 -19.00 2.19
CA ILE A 659 -12.64 -18.47 1.28
C ILE A 659 -12.31 -18.91 -0.15
N ASP A 660 -13.23 -19.62 -0.79
CA ASP A 660 -13.17 -19.81 -2.24
C ASP A 660 -13.68 -18.53 -2.92
N LYS A 661 -12.81 -17.86 -3.70
CA LYS A 661 -13.10 -16.58 -4.35
C LYS A 661 -14.34 -16.67 -5.23
N ARG A 662 -14.51 -17.78 -5.97
CA ARG A 662 -15.64 -17.97 -6.89
C ARG A 662 -16.97 -18.11 -6.15
N ASN A 663 -17.06 -19.05 -5.20
CA ASN A 663 -18.29 -19.25 -4.43
C ASN A 663 -18.67 -18.01 -3.60
N THR A 664 -17.67 -17.27 -3.12
CA THR A 664 -17.92 -16.09 -2.30
C THR A 664 -18.33 -14.90 -3.12
N LEU A 665 -17.76 -14.72 -4.33
CA LEU A 665 -18.25 -13.71 -5.25
C LEU A 665 -19.70 -13.99 -5.65
N LYS A 666 -20.05 -15.26 -5.88
CA LYS A 666 -21.44 -15.66 -6.11
C LYS A 666 -22.34 -15.28 -4.92
N GLN A 667 -21.93 -15.62 -3.70
CA GLN A 667 -22.66 -15.22 -2.49
C GLN A 667 -22.77 -13.70 -2.36
N GLN A 668 -21.73 -12.94 -2.69
CA GLN A 668 -21.75 -11.48 -2.67
C GLN A 668 -22.76 -10.92 -3.66
N ILE A 669 -22.80 -11.43 -4.89
CA ILE A 669 -23.77 -11.01 -5.91
C ILE A 669 -25.20 -11.31 -5.44
N GLU A 670 -25.45 -12.49 -4.90
CA GLU A 670 -26.77 -12.88 -4.36
C GLU A 670 -27.19 -11.98 -3.18
N SER A 671 -26.30 -11.77 -2.21
CA SER A 671 -26.52 -10.90 -1.05
C SER A 671 -26.74 -9.45 -1.46
N PHE A 672 -25.97 -8.94 -2.42
CA PHE A 672 -26.11 -7.57 -2.91
C PHE A 672 -27.41 -7.36 -3.67
N THR A 673 -27.83 -8.36 -4.45
CA THR A 673 -29.14 -8.38 -5.12
C THR A 673 -30.27 -8.26 -4.09
N LYS A 674 -30.20 -9.01 -2.99
CA LYS A 674 -31.16 -8.89 -1.88
C LYS A 674 -31.10 -7.52 -1.22
N LEU A 675 -29.90 -6.99 -0.97
CA LEU A 675 -29.70 -5.68 -0.36
C LEU A 675 -30.30 -4.55 -1.23
N CYS A 676 -30.15 -4.62 -2.55
CA CYS A 676 -30.70 -3.63 -3.47
C CYS A 676 -32.24 -3.61 -3.46
N LYS A 677 -32.88 -4.76 -3.23
CA LYS A 677 -34.34 -4.88 -3.09
C LYS A 677 -34.88 -4.39 -1.75
N THR A 678 -34.03 -4.25 -0.74
CA THR A 678 -34.40 -3.74 0.60
C THR A 678 -34.00 -2.27 0.77
N SER A 679 -34.66 -1.54 1.67
CA SER A 679 -34.23 -0.20 2.04
C SER A 679 -32.86 -0.25 2.72
N SER A 680 -31.84 0.36 2.11
CA SER A 680 -30.49 0.47 2.64
C SER A 680 -30.01 1.92 2.70
N ASP A 681 -28.97 2.17 3.51
CA ASP A 681 -28.35 3.49 3.67
C ASP A 681 -27.30 3.82 2.58
N LEU A 682 -27.17 2.95 1.56
CA LEU A 682 -26.32 3.17 0.41
C LEU A 682 -26.98 4.13 -0.60
N THR A 683 -26.20 5.09 -1.10
CA THR A 683 -26.63 5.95 -2.20
C THR A 683 -26.72 5.17 -3.51
N HIS A 684 -27.49 5.68 -4.47
CA HIS A 684 -27.58 5.09 -5.80
C HIS A 684 -26.20 4.94 -6.46
N ASP A 685 -25.33 5.95 -6.34
CA ASP A 685 -23.97 5.92 -6.88
C ASP A 685 -23.09 4.87 -6.20
N SER A 686 -23.22 4.70 -4.88
CA SER A 686 -22.50 3.65 -4.16
C SER A 686 -22.95 2.26 -4.63
N LYS A 687 -24.26 2.09 -4.89
CA LYS A 687 -24.80 0.84 -5.42
C LYS A 687 -24.29 0.54 -6.84
N LYS A 688 -24.31 1.56 -7.70
CA LYS A 688 -23.77 1.50 -9.07
C LYS A 688 -22.29 1.13 -9.07
N GLU A 689 -21.49 1.79 -8.25
CA GLU A 689 -20.05 1.53 -8.16
C GLU A 689 -19.75 0.13 -7.63
N ASN A 690 -20.51 -0.36 -6.64
CA ASN A 690 -20.37 -1.72 -6.14
C ASN A 690 -20.70 -2.77 -7.22
N TRP A 691 -21.80 -2.58 -7.96
CA TRP A 691 -22.19 -3.47 -9.06
C TRP A 691 -21.12 -3.53 -10.16
N LYS A 692 -20.57 -2.39 -10.56
CA LYS A 692 -19.49 -2.34 -11.55
C LYS A 692 -18.32 -3.24 -11.14
N LYS A 693 -17.85 -3.09 -9.90
CA LYS A 693 -16.71 -3.86 -9.38
C LYS A 693 -17.02 -5.36 -9.25
N LEU A 694 -18.21 -5.72 -8.76
CA LEU A 694 -18.61 -7.13 -8.66
C LEU A 694 -18.67 -7.80 -10.03
N ILE A 695 -19.14 -7.10 -11.06
CA ILE A 695 -19.31 -7.65 -12.41
C ILE A 695 -17.98 -7.71 -13.17
N GLU A 696 -17.13 -6.72 -12.99
CA GLU A 696 -15.75 -6.78 -13.49
C GLU A 696 -15.02 -7.98 -12.89
N GLU A 697 -15.16 -8.21 -11.58
CA GLU A 697 -14.57 -9.37 -10.93
C GLU A 697 -15.20 -10.69 -11.38
N ALA A 698 -16.52 -10.72 -11.60
CA ALA A 698 -17.22 -11.90 -12.11
C ALA A 698 -16.73 -12.27 -13.52
N LYS A 699 -16.49 -11.26 -14.38
CA LYS A 699 -15.87 -11.44 -15.70
C LYS A 699 -14.47 -12.02 -15.59
N ASN A 700 -13.64 -11.48 -14.70
CA ASN A 700 -12.26 -11.95 -14.49
C ASN A 700 -12.19 -13.44 -14.13
N ILE A 701 -13.18 -13.95 -13.40
CA ILE A 701 -13.25 -15.37 -13.00
C ILE A 701 -14.22 -16.22 -13.84
N SER A 702 -14.75 -15.69 -14.95
CA SER A 702 -15.75 -16.35 -15.82
C SER A 702 -16.97 -16.88 -15.04
N LEU A 703 -17.51 -16.06 -14.14
CA LEU A 703 -18.75 -16.32 -13.41
C LEU A 703 -19.93 -15.68 -14.15
N THR A 704 -20.85 -16.50 -14.64
CA THR A 704 -22.11 -16.05 -15.25
C THR A 704 -23.13 -15.71 -14.18
N LEU A 705 -23.80 -14.56 -14.30
CA LEU A 705 -24.84 -14.13 -13.36
C LEU A 705 -26.17 -14.85 -13.65
N GLU A 706 -26.94 -15.10 -12.60
CA GLU A 706 -28.33 -15.54 -12.73
C GLU A 706 -29.23 -14.40 -13.23
N ILE A 707 -30.39 -14.72 -13.79
CA ILE A 707 -31.24 -13.73 -14.47
C ILE A 707 -31.68 -12.62 -13.50
N ASP A 708 -32.07 -12.96 -12.28
CA ASP A 708 -32.54 -11.96 -11.31
C ASP A 708 -31.41 -11.06 -10.78
N GLU A 709 -30.18 -11.57 -10.73
CA GLU A 709 -28.97 -10.81 -10.39
C GLU A 709 -28.62 -9.85 -11.52
N ALA A 710 -28.63 -10.34 -12.76
CA ALA A 710 -28.37 -9.55 -13.95
C ALA A 710 -29.41 -8.44 -14.14
N LEU A 711 -30.70 -8.72 -13.91
CA LEU A 711 -31.76 -7.72 -13.94
C LEU A 711 -31.57 -6.64 -12.87
N CYS A 712 -31.21 -7.04 -11.64
CA CYS A 712 -30.91 -6.10 -10.57
C CYS A 712 -29.69 -5.22 -10.92
N ALA A 713 -28.63 -5.81 -11.46
CA ALA A 713 -27.43 -5.10 -11.88
C ALA A 713 -27.73 -4.09 -12.99
N LEU A 714 -28.51 -4.49 -14.00
CA LEU A 714 -28.94 -3.62 -15.11
C LEU A 714 -29.74 -2.41 -14.65
N GLY A 715 -30.37 -2.45 -13.47
CA GLY A 715 -30.99 -1.28 -12.86
C GLY A 715 -29.98 -0.16 -12.54
N TYR A 716 -28.69 -0.49 -12.39
CA TYR A 716 -27.64 0.45 -11.97
C TYR A 716 -26.53 0.67 -13.00
N ILE A 717 -26.24 -0.32 -13.87
CA ILE A 717 -25.11 -0.28 -14.81
C ILE A 717 -25.56 -0.40 -16.27
N GLU A 718 -24.62 -0.13 -17.19
CA GLU A 718 -24.86 -0.31 -18.62
C GLU A 718 -24.87 -1.79 -19.05
N PRO A 719 -25.74 -2.18 -19.99
CA PRO A 719 -25.81 -3.56 -20.48
C PRO A 719 -24.49 -4.10 -21.03
N SER A 720 -23.68 -3.24 -21.66
CA SER A 720 -22.35 -3.59 -22.20
C SER A 720 -21.38 -4.12 -21.13
N MET A 721 -21.65 -3.84 -19.85
CA MET A 721 -20.85 -4.34 -18.74
C MET A 721 -21.16 -5.79 -18.36
N LEU A 722 -22.26 -6.40 -18.83
CA LEU A 722 -22.51 -7.83 -18.66
C LEU A 722 -21.83 -8.65 -19.77
N ASP A 723 -21.72 -9.96 -19.59
CA ASP A 723 -21.32 -10.87 -20.66
C ASP A 723 -22.51 -11.19 -21.59
N GLU A 724 -22.20 -11.52 -22.86
CA GLU A 724 -23.23 -11.79 -23.87
C GLU A 724 -24.14 -12.97 -23.52
N GLU A 725 -23.63 -13.99 -22.81
CA GLU A 725 -24.45 -15.14 -22.41
C GLU A 725 -25.52 -14.72 -21.38
N THR A 726 -25.12 -13.96 -20.37
CA THR A 726 -26.03 -13.38 -19.37
C THR A 726 -27.04 -12.43 -20.03
N LEU A 727 -26.59 -11.55 -20.94
CA LEU A 727 -27.50 -10.66 -21.68
C LEU A 727 -28.50 -11.45 -22.52
N LEU A 728 -28.10 -12.55 -23.15
CA LEU A 728 -29.00 -13.39 -23.93
C LEU A 728 -30.06 -14.05 -23.04
N LYS A 729 -29.67 -14.54 -21.85
CA LYS A 729 -30.62 -15.09 -20.85
C LYS A 729 -31.63 -14.03 -20.39
N VAL A 730 -31.15 -12.82 -20.10
CA VAL A 730 -32.00 -11.68 -19.72
C VAL A 730 -32.95 -11.31 -20.86
N ARG A 731 -32.44 -11.15 -22.09
CA ARG A 731 -33.26 -10.82 -23.27
C ARG A 731 -34.35 -11.85 -23.52
N LYS A 732 -34.04 -13.15 -23.41
CA LYS A 732 -35.04 -14.23 -23.54
C LYS A 732 -36.15 -14.14 -22.47
N LYS A 733 -35.82 -13.77 -21.23
CA LYS A 733 -36.84 -13.58 -20.17
C LYS A 733 -37.64 -12.28 -20.37
N LEU A 734 -37.00 -11.24 -20.92
CA LEU A 734 -37.61 -9.94 -21.19
C LEU A 734 -38.33 -9.86 -22.54
N ASP A 735 -38.40 -10.95 -23.31
CA ASP A 735 -39.17 -11.05 -24.56
C ASP A 735 -40.68 -11.20 -24.26
N ILE A 736 -41.16 -10.36 -23.35
CA ILE A 736 -42.58 -10.23 -23.01
C ILE A 736 -43.19 -9.35 -24.08
N ASN A 737 -44.27 -9.82 -24.69
CA ASN A 737 -45.07 -9.00 -25.59
C ASN A 737 -45.68 -7.84 -24.78
N LEU A 738 -45.15 -6.63 -24.94
CA LEU A 738 -45.55 -5.46 -24.15
C LEU A 738 -47.04 -5.15 -24.29
N SER A 739 -47.65 -5.46 -25.45
CA SER A 739 -49.08 -5.26 -25.67
C SER A 739 -49.98 -6.21 -24.87
N GLU A 740 -49.45 -7.37 -24.46
CA GLU A 740 -50.15 -8.39 -23.67
C GLU A 740 -49.70 -8.40 -22.20
N ALA A 741 -48.69 -7.59 -21.84
CA ALA A 741 -48.14 -7.53 -20.49
C ALA A 741 -49.21 -7.13 -19.47
N THR A 742 -49.24 -7.82 -18.32
CA THR A 742 -50.13 -7.48 -17.21
C THR A 742 -49.65 -6.22 -16.48
N ARG A 743 -50.48 -5.70 -15.57
CA ARG A 743 -50.11 -4.55 -14.72
C ARG A 743 -48.84 -4.83 -13.91
N ASP A 744 -48.73 -6.02 -13.33
CA ASP A 744 -47.57 -6.43 -12.53
C ASP A 744 -46.32 -6.58 -13.40
N ASP A 745 -46.46 -7.06 -14.64
CA ASP A 745 -45.36 -7.13 -15.60
C ASP A 745 -44.84 -5.73 -15.96
N LEU A 746 -45.74 -4.75 -16.17
CA LEU A 746 -45.34 -3.37 -16.46
C LEU A 746 -44.64 -2.71 -15.27
N VAL A 747 -45.13 -2.92 -14.04
CA VAL A 747 -44.45 -2.45 -12.81
C VAL A 747 -43.07 -3.09 -12.68
N PHE A 748 -42.95 -4.38 -12.96
CA PHE A 748 -41.67 -5.08 -12.96
C PHE A 748 -40.71 -4.50 -14.02
N LEU A 749 -41.19 -4.29 -15.25
CA LEU A 749 -40.39 -3.74 -16.35
C LEU A 749 -39.97 -2.29 -16.13
N LEU A 750 -40.75 -1.48 -15.38
CA LEU A 750 -40.32 -0.16 -14.91
C LEU A 750 -39.05 -0.26 -14.03
N GLY A 751 -38.87 -1.34 -13.28
CA GLY A 751 -37.64 -1.59 -12.52
C GLY A 751 -36.42 -1.91 -13.39
N VAL A 752 -36.61 -2.33 -14.65
CA VAL A 752 -35.56 -2.85 -15.52
C VAL A 752 -35.11 -1.80 -16.53
N LYS A 753 -33.95 -1.17 -16.31
CA LYS A 753 -33.40 -0.08 -17.16
C LYS A 753 -33.54 -0.32 -18.67
N LEU A 754 -33.23 -1.53 -19.14
CA LEU A 754 -33.31 -1.91 -20.56
C LEU A 754 -34.71 -1.80 -21.18
N LYS A 755 -35.76 -2.06 -20.40
CA LYS A 755 -37.16 -2.09 -20.86
C LYS A 755 -38.02 -0.99 -20.23
N ARG A 756 -37.47 -0.24 -19.28
CA ARG A 756 -38.17 0.79 -18.52
C ARG A 756 -38.81 1.84 -19.44
N LEU A 757 -38.09 2.37 -20.42
CA LEU A 757 -38.65 3.35 -21.37
C LEU A 757 -39.73 2.73 -22.27
N ASP A 758 -39.60 1.46 -22.65
CA ASP A 758 -40.62 0.78 -23.46
C ASP A 758 -41.87 0.47 -22.62
N ALA A 759 -41.70 0.09 -21.36
CA ALA A 759 -42.78 -0.08 -20.40
C ALA A 759 -43.49 1.26 -20.14
N VAL A 760 -42.76 2.37 -20.03
CA VAL A 760 -43.36 3.70 -19.96
C VAL A 760 -44.21 3.99 -21.18
N LYS A 761 -43.70 3.78 -22.40
CA LYS A 761 -44.47 4.01 -23.63
C LYS A 761 -45.76 3.21 -23.63
N GLU A 762 -45.69 1.95 -23.22
CA GLU A 762 -46.86 1.08 -23.11
C GLU A 762 -47.86 1.59 -22.06
N ILE A 763 -47.41 1.95 -20.85
CA ILE A 763 -48.26 2.52 -19.79
C ILE A 763 -48.96 3.79 -20.27
N LEU A 764 -48.24 4.67 -20.95
CA LEU A 764 -48.79 5.90 -21.50
C LEU A 764 -49.79 5.62 -22.63
N SER A 765 -49.51 4.64 -23.49
CA SER A 765 -50.41 4.25 -24.58
C SER A 765 -51.73 3.64 -24.10
N ARG A 766 -51.72 2.98 -22.93
CA ARG A 766 -52.91 2.40 -22.29
C ARG A 766 -53.71 3.40 -21.45
N GLU A 767 -53.15 4.59 -21.21
CA GLU A 767 -53.71 5.61 -20.31
C GLU A 767 -54.01 5.09 -18.89
N ASP A 768 -53.26 4.09 -18.41
CA ASP A 768 -53.50 3.47 -17.10
C ASP A 768 -53.00 4.35 -15.96
N ARG A 769 -53.88 5.24 -15.47
CA ARG A 769 -53.61 6.17 -14.36
C ARG A 769 -53.19 5.48 -13.06
N SER A 770 -53.55 4.21 -12.89
CA SER A 770 -53.22 3.48 -11.65
C SER A 770 -51.72 3.17 -11.53
N LEU A 771 -50.96 3.29 -12.61
CA LEU A 771 -49.51 3.08 -12.67
C LEU A 771 -48.70 4.38 -12.65
N TYR A 772 -49.36 5.53 -12.61
CA TYR A 772 -48.69 6.83 -12.70
C TYR A 772 -47.81 7.11 -11.47
N ASP A 773 -48.26 6.72 -10.28
CA ASP A 773 -47.43 6.84 -9.08
C ASP A 773 -46.16 5.99 -9.17
N ASN A 774 -46.27 4.75 -9.67
CA ASN A 774 -45.11 3.89 -9.91
C ASN A 774 -44.15 4.49 -10.94
N LEU A 775 -44.67 5.10 -12.00
CA LEU A 775 -43.87 5.78 -13.01
C LEU A 775 -43.14 6.99 -12.42
N VAL A 776 -43.83 7.82 -11.63
CA VAL A 776 -43.23 8.97 -10.96
C VAL A 776 -42.12 8.55 -10.01
N GLU A 777 -42.35 7.51 -9.20
CA GLU A 777 -41.33 6.96 -8.30
C GLU A 777 -40.12 6.45 -9.08
N THR A 778 -40.37 5.68 -10.14
CA THR A 778 -39.32 5.15 -11.03
C THR A 778 -38.54 6.27 -11.71
N ALA A 779 -39.21 7.34 -12.15
CA ALA A 779 -38.56 8.48 -12.80
C ALA A 779 -37.59 9.22 -11.86
N MET A 780 -37.84 9.20 -10.55
CA MET A 780 -36.90 9.77 -9.57
C MET A 780 -35.63 8.91 -9.40
N GLU A 781 -35.68 7.65 -9.81
CA GLU A 781 -34.55 6.70 -9.81
C GLU A 781 -33.81 6.63 -11.15
N MET A 782 -34.43 7.06 -12.25
CA MET A 782 -33.79 7.13 -13.58
C MET A 782 -32.51 7.97 -13.57
N ASP A 783 -31.57 7.62 -14.43
CA ASP A 783 -30.42 8.49 -14.69
C ASP A 783 -30.79 9.70 -15.57
N ALA A 784 -29.83 10.60 -15.75
CA ALA A 784 -30.03 11.84 -16.48
C ALA A 784 -30.46 11.58 -17.93
N GLU A 785 -29.85 10.60 -18.60
CA GLU A 785 -30.13 10.26 -19.99
C GLU A 785 -31.52 9.64 -20.16
N GLU A 786 -31.90 8.71 -19.29
CA GLU A 786 -33.25 8.12 -19.25
C GLU A 786 -34.31 9.18 -18.99
N LEU A 787 -34.08 10.08 -18.03
CA LEU A 787 -35.03 11.13 -17.69
C LEU A 787 -35.23 12.11 -18.84
N VAL A 788 -34.16 12.50 -19.53
CA VAL A 788 -34.25 13.36 -20.74
C VAL A 788 -35.03 12.66 -21.86
N LYS A 789 -34.87 11.34 -22.03
CA LYS A 789 -35.66 10.55 -23.00
C LYS A 789 -37.11 10.35 -22.56
N LEU A 790 -37.37 10.30 -21.26
CA LEU A 790 -38.72 10.17 -20.69
C LEU A 790 -39.57 11.42 -20.95
N LEU A 791 -38.99 12.61 -20.77
CA LEU A 791 -39.76 13.86 -20.80
C LEU A 791 -40.57 14.09 -22.08
N PRO A 792 -40.04 13.88 -23.29
CA PRO A 792 -40.83 13.96 -24.52
C PRO A 792 -41.96 12.93 -24.61
N LEU A 793 -41.79 11.76 -23.99
CA LEU A 793 -42.78 10.67 -24.05
C LEU A 793 -44.04 11.01 -23.25
N LEU A 794 -43.92 11.83 -22.20
CA LEU A 794 -45.06 12.26 -21.39
C LEU A 794 -46.11 13.05 -22.20
N GLY A 795 -45.74 13.56 -23.39
CA GLY A 795 -46.66 14.18 -24.34
C GLY A 795 -47.49 15.30 -23.69
N ASP A 796 -48.79 15.31 -24.00
CA ASP A 796 -49.79 16.27 -23.47
C ASP A 796 -50.47 15.79 -22.18
N ASN A 797 -49.93 14.78 -21.50
CA ASN A 797 -50.50 14.29 -20.24
C ASN A 797 -50.15 15.25 -19.10
N ASP A 798 -50.90 16.36 -19.04
CA ASP A 798 -50.61 17.50 -18.18
C ASP A 798 -50.50 17.14 -16.69
N ASP A 799 -51.41 16.31 -16.18
CA ASP A 799 -51.45 15.92 -14.76
C ASP A 799 -50.21 15.10 -14.34
N LEU A 800 -49.83 14.10 -15.15
CA LEU A 800 -48.66 13.25 -14.87
C LEU A 800 -47.37 14.05 -15.02
N ARG A 801 -47.27 14.83 -16.10
CA ARG A 801 -46.12 15.67 -16.40
C ARG A 801 -45.90 16.71 -15.31
N GLU A 802 -46.95 17.39 -14.86
CA GLU A 802 -46.89 18.33 -13.74
C GLU A 802 -46.41 17.63 -12.45
N THR A 803 -47.03 16.50 -12.09
CA THR A 803 -46.71 15.78 -10.86
C THR A 803 -45.25 15.31 -10.82
N LEU A 804 -44.78 14.72 -11.92
CA LEU A 804 -43.41 14.23 -12.05
C LEU A 804 -42.39 15.36 -11.95
N LEU A 805 -42.64 16.45 -12.66
CA LEU A 805 -41.71 17.58 -12.73
C LEU A 805 -41.62 18.34 -11.40
N LEU A 806 -42.76 18.57 -10.73
CA LEU A 806 -42.78 19.21 -9.42
C LEU A 806 -42.08 18.35 -8.36
N ARG A 807 -42.35 17.03 -8.35
CA ARG A 807 -41.66 16.10 -7.45
C ARG A 807 -40.16 16.00 -7.74
N GLY A 808 -39.77 16.12 -9.01
CA GLY A 808 -38.37 16.16 -9.44
C GLY A 808 -37.57 17.35 -8.91
N ILE A 809 -38.17 18.53 -8.82
CA ILE A 809 -37.52 19.72 -8.20
C ILE A 809 -37.22 19.49 -6.72
N ASP A 810 -38.03 18.70 -6.02
CA ASP A 810 -37.81 18.37 -4.61
C ASP A 810 -36.85 17.18 -4.41
N SER A 811 -36.33 16.58 -5.49
CA SER A 811 -35.42 15.44 -5.43
C SER A 811 -34.11 15.78 -4.69
N LYS A 812 -33.54 14.79 -3.99
CA LYS A 812 -32.20 14.97 -3.39
C LYS A 812 -31.08 14.90 -4.43
N ARG A 813 -31.36 14.36 -5.62
CA ARG A 813 -30.40 14.19 -6.71
C ARG A 813 -30.31 15.47 -7.55
N ARG A 814 -29.11 16.02 -7.68
CA ARG A 814 -28.85 17.29 -8.40
C ARG A 814 -29.29 17.18 -9.87
N GLU A 815 -29.03 16.05 -10.50
CA GLU A 815 -29.30 15.80 -11.92
C GLU A 815 -30.81 15.86 -12.21
N VAL A 816 -31.59 15.13 -11.40
CA VAL A 816 -33.05 15.08 -11.51
C VAL A 816 -33.65 16.47 -11.32
N LYS A 817 -33.17 17.22 -10.31
CA LYS A 817 -33.60 18.59 -10.04
C LYS A 817 -33.42 19.50 -11.25
N LEU A 818 -32.21 19.52 -11.81
CA LEU A 818 -31.87 20.41 -12.93
C LEU A 818 -32.64 20.05 -14.21
N ILE A 819 -32.76 18.76 -14.53
CA ILE A 819 -33.51 18.29 -15.70
C ILE A 819 -35.00 18.64 -15.57
N CYS A 820 -35.60 18.37 -14.41
CA CYS A 820 -37.00 18.71 -14.16
C CYS A 820 -37.23 20.23 -14.16
N ALA A 821 -36.32 21.03 -13.58
CA ALA A 821 -36.40 22.48 -13.62
C ALA A 821 -36.36 23.01 -15.06
N SER A 822 -35.43 22.54 -15.89
CA SER A 822 -35.32 22.93 -17.30
C SER A 822 -36.58 22.58 -18.09
N ALA A 823 -37.10 21.37 -17.88
CA ALA A 823 -38.34 20.91 -18.50
C ALA A 823 -39.55 21.78 -18.09
N LEU A 824 -39.65 22.20 -16.83
CA LEU A 824 -40.70 23.10 -16.36
C LEU A 824 -40.66 24.47 -17.01
N GLY A 825 -39.46 25.02 -17.25
CA GLY A 825 -39.30 26.27 -18.00
C GLY A 825 -39.76 26.16 -19.46
N LYS A 826 -39.59 24.99 -20.07
CA LYS A 826 -40.04 24.70 -21.44
C LYS A 826 -41.56 24.56 -21.52
N VAL A 827 -42.16 23.84 -20.57
CA VAL A 827 -43.61 23.62 -20.47
C VAL A 827 -44.34 24.90 -19.99
N LYS A 828 -43.65 25.80 -19.30
CA LYS A 828 -44.19 27.06 -18.73
C LYS A 828 -45.34 26.85 -17.75
N LEU A 829 -45.23 25.82 -16.91
CA LEU A 829 -46.21 25.48 -15.89
C LEU A 829 -46.23 26.51 -14.74
N ARG A 830 -47.31 27.29 -14.61
CA ARG A 830 -47.36 28.40 -13.64
C ARG A 830 -47.19 27.97 -12.18
N SER A 831 -47.63 26.76 -11.81
CA SER A 831 -47.49 26.21 -10.45
C SER A 831 -46.02 25.99 -10.05
N SER A 832 -45.10 25.87 -11.00
CA SER A 832 -43.67 25.64 -10.71
C SER A 832 -42.88 26.91 -10.41
N ILE A 833 -43.42 28.11 -10.65
CA ILE A 833 -42.65 29.35 -10.48
C ILE A 833 -42.19 29.52 -9.03
N ILE A 834 -43.05 29.21 -8.05
CA ILE A 834 -42.70 29.30 -6.62
C ILE A 834 -41.64 28.24 -6.24
N PRO A 835 -41.82 26.94 -6.56
CA PRO A 835 -40.77 25.92 -6.37
C PRO A 835 -39.42 26.27 -7.02
N LEU A 836 -39.42 26.75 -8.27
CA LEU A 836 -38.20 27.18 -8.97
C LEU A 836 -37.54 28.35 -8.27
N THR A 837 -38.33 29.32 -7.82
CA THR A 837 -37.83 30.46 -7.04
C THR A 837 -37.16 29.99 -5.75
N LYS A 838 -37.78 29.06 -5.02
CA LYS A 838 -37.18 28.46 -3.81
C LYS A 838 -35.87 27.72 -4.14
N MET A 839 -35.87 26.91 -5.21
CA MET A 839 -34.68 26.19 -5.67
C MET A 839 -33.54 27.14 -6.03
N MET A 840 -33.82 28.26 -6.72
CA MET A 840 -32.83 29.29 -7.02
C MET A 840 -32.18 29.85 -5.74
N MET A 841 -32.97 30.07 -4.69
CA MET A 841 -32.46 30.60 -3.42
C MET A 841 -31.58 29.59 -2.67
N GLU A 842 -31.94 28.31 -2.70
CA GLU A 842 -31.26 27.25 -1.94
C GLU A 842 -30.06 26.62 -2.66
N SER A 843 -30.00 26.67 -3.99
CA SER A 843 -28.99 25.94 -4.78
C SER A 843 -27.63 26.67 -4.84
N PRO A 844 -26.51 25.92 -4.92
CA PRO A 844 -25.18 26.47 -5.15
C PRO A 844 -24.97 26.91 -6.60
N GLU A 845 -23.90 27.66 -6.88
CA GLU A 845 -23.50 27.99 -8.26
C GLU A 845 -22.85 26.75 -8.91
N PRO A 846 -23.09 26.44 -10.21
CA PRO A 846 -23.83 27.21 -11.23
C PRO A 846 -25.36 26.96 -11.29
N ASP A 847 -25.89 26.05 -10.47
CA ASP A 847 -27.28 25.58 -10.54
C ASP A 847 -28.32 26.70 -10.44
N TRP A 848 -28.16 27.61 -9.47
CA TRP A 848 -29.14 28.68 -9.29
C TRP A 848 -29.17 29.69 -10.46
N LYS A 849 -28.06 29.86 -11.19
CA LYS A 849 -28.00 30.74 -12.36
C LYS A 849 -28.81 30.18 -13.52
N LEU A 850 -28.75 28.86 -13.74
CA LEU A 850 -29.63 28.18 -14.68
C LEU A 850 -31.10 28.32 -14.27
N VAL A 851 -31.42 28.12 -12.99
CA VAL A 851 -32.81 28.25 -12.50
C VAL A 851 -33.32 29.69 -12.65
N ALA A 852 -32.48 30.70 -12.44
CA ALA A 852 -32.83 32.10 -12.68
C ALA A 852 -33.23 32.32 -14.14
N TRP A 853 -32.46 31.78 -15.09
CA TRP A 853 -32.80 31.80 -16.53
C TRP A 853 -34.09 31.07 -16.86
N ILE A 854 -34.33 29.92 -16.23
CA ILE A 854 -35.57 29.17 -16.40
C ILE A 854 -36.78 30.01 -15.96
N ILE A 855 -36.67 30.75 -14.85
CA ILE A 855 -37.74 31.62 -14.35
C ILE A 855 -38.08 32.74 -15.35
N THR A 856 -37.13 33.24 -16.14
CA THR A 856 -37.39 34.31 -17.11
C THR A 856 -38.32 33.86 -18.24
N ARG A 857 -38.33 32.56 -18.58
CA ARG A 857 -39.20 31.97 -19.62
C ARG A 857 -40.71 32.10 -19.31
N PHE A 858 -41.05 32.34 -18.04
CA PHE A 858 -42.43 32.59 -17.59
C PHE A 858 -42.90 34.05 -17.79
N GLY A 859 -42.01 34.94 -18.26
CA GLY A 859 -42.31 36.33 -18.55
C GLY A 859 -42.90 37.07 -17.36
N LEU A 860 -44.03 37.76 -17.56
CA LEU A 860 -44.69 38.56 -16.52
C LEU A 860 -45.07 37.75 -15.28
N SER A 861 -45.45 36.48 -15.43
CA SER A 861 -45.76 35.62 -14.29
C SER A 861 -44.53 35.34 -13.43
N GLY A 862 -43.37 35.14 -14.07
CA GLY A 862 -42.08 35.03 -13.38
C GLY A 862 -41.74 36.31 -12.63
N VAL A 863 -41.82 37.46 -13.31
CA VAL A 863 -41.56 38.78 -12.71
C VAL A 863 -42.40 39.00 -11.45
N ARG A 864 -43.71 38.77 -11.52
CA ARG A 864 -44.63 38.95 -10.37
C ARG A 864 -44.31 38.01 -9.21
N ALA A 865 -43.92 36.78 -9.50
CA ALA A 865 -43.59 35.82 -8.44
C ALA A 865 -42.28 36.16 -7.73
N THR A 866 -41.33 36.78 -8.44
CA THR A 866 -40.04 37.20 -7.89
C THR A 866 -40.03 38.65 -7.40
N GLU A 867 -41.08 39.42 -7.64
CA GLU A 867 -41.18 40.86 -7.32
C GLU A 867 -40.87 41.15 -5.85
N GLN A 868 -41.44 40.36 -4.94
CA GLN A 868 -41.19 40.52 -3.49
C GLN A 868 -39.73 40.22 -3.10
N LEU A 869 -39.07 39.28 -3.78
CA LEU A 869 -37.66 38.96 -3.55
C LEU A 869 -36.73 40.02 -4.13
N ILE A 870 -37.16 40.69 -5.21
CA ILE A 870 -36.43 41.82 -5.80
C ILE A 870 -36.53 43.05 -4.90
N ILE A 871 -37.71 43.31 -4.32
CA ILE A 871 -37.94 44.44 -3.41
C ILE A 871 -37.19 44.27 -2.08
N ASP A 872 -37.14 43.04 -1.56
CA ASP A 872 -36.40 42.68 -0.34
C ASP A 872 -35.47 41.47 -0.59
N PRO A 873 -34.22 41.71 -1.05
CA PRO A 873 -33.27 40.65 -1.39
C PRO A 873 -32.72 39.87 -0.20
N LYS A 874 -32.94 40.31 1.06
CA LYS A 874 -32.50 39.62 2.30
C LYS A 874 -31.05 39.10 2.28
N GLY A 875 -30.10 39.88 1.74
CA GLY A 875 -28.68 39.51 1.67
C GLY A 875 -28.31 38.55 0.52
N GLN A 876 -29.18 38.41 -0.48
CA GLN A 876 -28.96 37.62 -1.71
C GLN A 876 -28.93 38.54 -2.94
N GLU A 877 -28.29 39.72 -2.80
CA GLU A 877 -28.28 40.77 -3.82
C GLU A 877 -27.67 40.28 -5.14
N GLU A 878 -26.68 39.39 -5.09
CA GLU A 878 -26.05 38.79 -6.26
C GLU A 878 -27.04 37.94 -7.08
N LYS A 879 -27.85 37.12 -6.41
CA LYS A 879 -28.85 36.29 -7.09
C LYS A 879 -29.93 37.14 -7.75
N MET A 880 -30.36 38.21 -7.08
CA MET A 880 -31.35 39.16 -7.63
C MET A 880 -30.78 39.98 -8.78
N LEU A 881 -29.52 40.40 -8.69
CA LEU A 881 -28.81 41.07 -9.78
C LEU A 881 -28.80 40.21 -11.04
N TYR A 882 -28.39 38.95 -10.91
CA TYR A 882 -28.32 38.03 -12.04
C TYR A 882 -29.71 37.73 -12.61
N LEU A 883 -30.70 37.47 -11.75
CA LEU A 883 -32.09 37.24 -12.17
C LEU A 883 -32.66 38.43 -12.95
N LEU A 884 -32.46 39.66 -12.47
CA LEU A 884 -32.89 40.88 -13.16
C LEU A 884 -32.20 41.04 -14.51
N SER A 885 -30.89 40.83 -14.56
CA SER A 885 -30.15 40.84 -15.82
C SER A 885 -30.67 39.80 -16.79
N ALA A 886 -30.95 38.58 -16.34
CA ALA A 886 -31.54 37.53 -17.18
C ALA A 886 -32.93 37.95 -17.72
N PHE A 887 -33.78 38.57 -16.90
CA PHE A 887 -35.07 39.10 -17.38
C PHE A 887 -34.89 40.22 -18.42
N ILE A 888 -33.90 41.09 -18.24
CA ILE A 888 -33.59 42.15 -19.22
C ILE A 888 -33.17 41.53 -20.55
N VAL A 889 -32.26 40.55 -20.54
CA VAL A 889 -31.82 39.83 -21.75
C VAL A 889 -33.00 39.11 -22.42
N ALA A 890 -33.91 38.52 -21.64
CA ALA A 890 -35.13 37.90 -22.14
C ALA A 890 -36.17 38.90 -22.71
N GLY A 891 -35.88 40.21 -22.70
CA GLY A 891 -36.75 41.25 -23.26
C GLY A 891 -37.89 41.70 -22.32
N HIS A 892 -37.75 41.44 -21.02
CA HIS A 892 -38.74 41.75 -20.00
C HIS A 892 -38.46 43.05 -19.23
N GLU A 893 -37.57 43.92 -19.75
CA GLU A 893 -37.16 45.18 -19.11
C GLU A 893 -38.33 46.09 -18.74
N LYS A 894 -39.36 46.19 -19.61
CA LYS A 894 -40.51 47.08 -19.43
C LYS A 894 -41.29 46.84 -18.12
N TYR A 895 -41.18 45.65 -17.54
CA TYR A 895 -41.85 45.33 -16.29
C TYR A 895 -41.15 45.93 -15.06
N PHE A 896 -39.92 46.42 -15.21
CA PHE A 896 -39.13 47.03 -14.14
C PHE A 896 -39.06 48.56 -14.22
N ASP A 897 -39.80 49.20 -15.13
CA ASP A 897 -39.81 50.67 -15.22
C ASP A 897 -40.29 51.33 -13.91
N LYS A 898 -41.20 50.67 -13.18
CA LYS A 898 -41.61 51.13 -11.83
C LYS A 898 -40.50 51.01 -10.79
N LEU A 899 -39.60 50.04 -10.94
CA LEU A 899 -38.46 49.86 -10.04
C LEU A 899 -37.35 50.91 -10.26
N LYS A 900 -37.30 51.54 -11.44
CA LYS A 900 -36.40 52.69 -11.70
C LYS A 900 -36.70 53.87 -10.78
N GLU A 901 -37.96 54.01 -10.35
CA GLU A 901 -38.44 55.07 -9.46
C GLU A 901 -38.60 54.64 -7.99
N ASP A 902 -38.28 53.39 -7.63
CA ASP A 902 -38.55 52.80 -6.30
C ASP A 902 -37.84 53.56 -5.17
N SER A 903 -38.48 53.82 -4.02
CA SER A 903 -37.86 54.59 -2.94
C SER A 903 -36.63 53.89 -2.31
N ASN A 904 -36.44 52.59 -2.53
CA ASN A 904 -35.30 51.82 -2.03
C ASN A 904 -34.06 51.96 -2.93
N LEU A 905 -33.02 52.62 -2.41
CA LEU A 905 -31.74 52.85 -3.10
C LEU A 905 -31.02 51.55 -3.49
N ILE A 906 -31.18 50.47 -2.71
CA ILE A 906 -30.54 49.18 -2.97
C ILE A 906 -31.15 48.55 -4.23
N VAL A 907 -32.48 48.55 -4.34
CA VAL A 907 -33.21 47.99 -5.48
C VAL A 907 -32.84 48.74 -6.77
N ARG A 908 -32.79 50.08 -6.72
CA ARG A 908 -32.32 50.89 -7.87
C ARG A 908 -30.88 50.57 -8.25
N SER A 909 -29.99 50.41 -7.27
CA SER A 909 -28.58 50.07 -7.52
C SER A 909 -28.43 48.71 -8.19
N ILE A 910 -29.17 47.70 -7.72
CA ILE A 910 -29.19 46.36 -8.32
C ILE A 910 -29.73 46.44 -9.75
N LEU A 911 -30.83 47.16 -10.00
CA LEU A 911 -31.41 47.30 -11.35
C LEU A 911 -30.45 48.00 -12.34
N ASN A 912 -29.76 49.06 -11.92
CA ASN A 912 -28.80 49.76 -12.78
C ASN A 912 -27.61 48.86 -13.12
N LYS A 913 -27.06 48.15 -12.12
CA LYS A 913 -26.01 47.15 -12.36
C LYS A 913 -26.51 46.01 -13.24
N ALA A 914 -27.79 45.62 -13.13
CA ALA A 914 -28.37 44.57 -13.94
C ALA A 914 -28.42 44.96 -15.43
N LEU A 915 -28.77 46.23 -15.72
CA LEU A 915 -28.75 46.80 -17.07
C LEU A 915 -27.34 46.83 -17.66
N GLU A 916 -26.33 47.19 -16.86
CA GLU A 916 -24.92 47.18 -17.28
C GLU A 916 -24.41 45.74 -17.56
N ASN A 917 -24.85 44.77 -16.76
CA ASN A 917 -24.39 43.38 -16.85
C ASN A 917 -25.17 42.51 -17.85
N ALA A 918 -26.29 42.99 -18.39
CA ALA A 918 -27.15 42.22 -19.30
C ALA A 918 -26.37 41.65 -20.50
N GLY A 919 -25.45 42.44 -21.08
CA GLY A 919 -24.64 41.98 -22.22
C GLY A 919 -23.68 40.83 -21.89
N LYS A 920 -23.19 40.73 -20.64
CA LYS A 920 -22.32 39.64 -20.19
C LYS A 920 -23.12 38.37 -19.91
N ILE A 921 -24.27 38.52 -19.25
CA ILE A 921 -25.12 37.40 -18.81
C ILE A 921 -25.78 36.66 -19.99
N ALA A 922 -25.94 37.31 -21.14
CA ALA A 922 -26.37 36.66 -22.37
C ALA A 922 -25.39 35.57 -22.86
N MET A 923 -24.09 35.76 -22.66
CA MET A 923 -23.07 34.74 -23.00
C MET A 923 -23.04 33.64 -21.93
N ASP A 924 -23.28 34.00 -20.67
CA ASP A 924 -23.32 33.07 -19.54
C ASP A 924 -24.41 31.98 -19.68
N GLU A 925 -25.57 32.24 -20.31
CA GLU A 925 -26.63 31.20 -20.45
C GLU A 925 -26.14 29.98 -21.23
N VAL A 926 -25.53 30.22 -22.38
CA VAL A 926 -25.02 29.16 -23.27
C VAL A 926 -23.88 28.43 -22.58
N GLU A 927 -22.96 29.16 -21.97
CA GLU A 927 -21.81 28.57 -21.26
C GLU A 927 -22.25 27.74 -20.05
N ILE A 928 -23.20 28.22 -19.24
CA ILE A 928 -23.73 27.50 -18.08
C ILE A 928 -24.52 26.27 -18.53
N ARG A 929 -25.33 26.38 -19.59
CA ARG A 929 -26.09 25.24 -20.12
C ARG A 929 -25.16 24.18 -20.69
N ASP A 930 -24.12 24.57 -21.44
CA ASP A 930 -23.16 23.65 -22.03
C ASP A 930 -22.29 22.99 -20.94
N LEU A 931 -21.86 23.77 -19.93
CA LEU A 931 -21.15 23.26 -18.76
C LEU A 931 -21.99 22.22 -18.01
N LEU A 932 -23.25 22.55 -17.69
CA LEU A 932 -24.14 21.63 -16.98
C LEU A 932 -24.51 20.42 -17.83
N SER A 933 -24.73 20.58 -19.13
CA SER A 933 -25.00 19.45 -20.04
C SER A 933 -23.80 18.50 -20.11
N LYS A 934 -22.57 19.05 -20.10
CA LYS A 934 -21.33 18.27 -20.04
C LYS A 934 -21.16 17.56 -18.69
N GLU A 935 -21.47 18.22 -17.58
CA GLU A 935 -21.44 17.61 -16.24
C GLU A 935 -22.46 16.47 -16.10
N LEU A 936 -23.65 16.65 -16.67
CA LEU A 936 -24.73 15.67 -16.62
C LEU A 936 -24.56 14.54 -17.65
N GLY A 937 -23.67 14.71 -18.63
CA GLY A 937 -23.48 13.76 -19.74
C GLY A 937 -24.66 13.71 -20.71
N THR A 938 -25.58 14.67 -20.65
CA THR A 938 -26.76 14.77 -21.53
C THR A 938 -27.13 16.22 -21.75
N GLU A 939 -27.66 16.55 -22.93
CA GLU A 939 -28.18 17.89 -23.20
C GLU A 939 -29.40 18.20 -22.32
N LEU A 940 -29.38 19.37 -21.69
CA LEU A 940 -30.52 19.87 -20.91
C LEU A 940 -31.69 20.29 -21.84
N PRO A 941 -32.95 19.95 -21.50
CA PRO A 941 -34.13 20.17 -22.35
C PRO A 941 -34.49 21.60 -22.78
#